data_AF-A0ABD2UN89-F1
#
_entry.id   AF-A0ABD2UN89-F1
#
_cell.length_a   1.000
_cell.length_b   1.000
_cell.length_c   1.000
_cell.angle_alpha   90.00
_cell.angle_beta   90.00
_cell.angle_gamma   90.00
#
_symmetry.space_group_name_H-M   'P 1'
#
loop_
_entity.id
_entity.type
_entity.pdbx_description
1 polymer ?
#
loop_
_entity_poly.entity_id
_entity_poly.type
_entity_poly.pdbx_seq_one_letter_code
_entity_poly.pdbx_strand_id
1 'polypeptide(L)'
;MSGYRLTPDNQIDDYGQERTWKMNKQAPRKRKSQIASAVEDTLRAADFQEFSPETQESLSCWNPDCIGFNFIEYILCHICENERPGAVLVFMTGWDDISSLKDKLQSHPILGNTSRVLLLACHGSMASSEQRLIFDKPEDGVRKIVLATNIAETSITIDDVVFVIDCGKAKETSYDALNNTPRLLPSWISKVSARQRRGRAGRVQPGECYHLYPRCVYDAFADYQLPEILRTPLQSLCLQIKSLKLGSISEFLTRALQSPELLAVQNAVEYLKIIGALDENENLTVLGRYLTMLPMEPKLGKMLILGATLNCLDPILTIVAGLGVRDPFLIPLDKKDLADAAKAHFSRDFSDHLALVRAYEGWRDAERDLAGYEYCWKNFLSAQSMKAIDSLRKEFYSLLNDTGLVDSNITMYNSWSYDEHLLRAIICYGLYPGICSVLHNEKSFSLKTMEDGQVLLHSNSVNARDSRIPYPWLVFNEKIKVNCVFLRDSTAISDSVLLLFGGTISKGEVDGHLKMLGGYLEFFMNPTIAEMYRSLRRELDELIHTKLLNPRMDVHSYHELLSAIRLLISEDQCGGRFVFSHQILLPSKPCAGAPPPAPTSRIESGPGGDNAKSQLQTLLNRAGYATPTYKSLQLNNNQFRATVEFNGMQIMGRPCNNKKQAEKDAAAEALEWLLEGHRAGSDYIEQMSQFLKKSKKA
;
A
#
# COMPACT_ATOMS: atom_id res chain seq x y z
N MET A 1 -29.42 10.15 35.45
CA MET A 1 -29.56 9.79 34.03
C MET A 1 -29.59 11.08 33.24
N SER A 2 -28.82 11.18 32.15
CA SER A 2 -28.65 12.39 31.33
C SER A 2 -29.97 12.97 30.79
N GLY A 3 -30.96 12.14 30.47
CA GLY A 3 -32.18 12.62 29.81
C GLY A 3 -31.99 12.93 28.32
N TYR A 4 -30.82 12.60 27.75
CA TYR A 4 -30.61 12.60 26.30
C TYR A 4 -31.25 11.36 25.68
N ARG A 5 -32.24 11.55 24.81
CA ARG A 5 -32.93 10.47 24.10
C ARG A 5 -32.28 10.24 22.74
N LEU A 6 -31.85 9.00 22.48
CA LEU A 6 -31.37 8.62 21.16
C LEU A 6 -32.55 8.42 20.22
N THR A 7 -32.44 8.93 19.01
CA THR A 7 -33.41 8.78 17.92
C THR A 7 -32.70 8.24 16.69
N PRO A 8 -33.45 7.72 15.70
CA PRO A 8 -32.87 7.25 14.44
C PRO A 8 -31.99 8.30 13.73
N ASP A 9 -32.33 9.58 13.88
CA ASP A 9 -31.66 10.69 13.21
C ASP A 9 -30.46 11.24 14.00
N ASN A 10 -30.59 11.40 15.32
CA ASN A 10 -29.54 12.06 16.13
C ASN A 10 -28.33 11.17 16.46
N GLN A 11 -28.38 9.90 16.12
CA GLN A 11 -27.25 8.98 16.28
C GLN A 11 -26.33 8.93 15.06
N ILE A 12 -26.75 9.48 13.92
CA ILE A 12 -25.96 9.54 12.70
C ILE A 12 -24.83 10.56 12.92
N ASP A 13 -23.60 10.13 12.73
CA ASP A 13 -22.46 11.04 12.81
C ASP A 13 -22.42 11.93 11.56
N ASP A 14 -22.48 13.25 11.77
CA ASP A 14 -22.32 14.22 10.70
C ASP A 14 -20.83 14.44 10.40
N TYR A 15 -20.39 13.98 9.23
CA TYR A 15 -19.04 14.19 8.73
C TYR A 15 -18.94 15.37 7.74
N GLY A 16 -20.05 16.09 7.51
CA GLY A 16 -20.15 17.15 6.51
C GLY A 16 -20.29 16.63 5.08
N GLN A 17 -20.58 17.55 4.15
CA GLN A 17 -20.87 17.22 2.76
C GLN A 17 -19.69 16.55 2.04
N GLU A 18 -18.44 16.92 2.36
CA GLU A 18 -17.24 16.38 1.71
C GLU A 18 -17.00 14.89 1.99
N ARG A 19 -17.63 14.33 3.05
CA ARG A 19 -17.41 12.97 3.53
C ARG A 19 -18.70 12.15 3.55
N THR A 20 -19.64 12.45 2.65
CA THR A 20 -20.94 11.76 2.53
C THR A 20 -20.80 10.24 2.40
N TRP A 21 -19.68 9.75 1.85
CA TRP A 21 -19.42 8.31 1.75
C TRP A 21 -19.37 7.60 3.12
N LYS A 22 -18.95 8.28 4.19
CA LYS A 22 -18.97 7.72 5.56
C LYS A 22 -20.40 7.61 6.07
N MET A 23 -21.21 8.64 5.86
CA MET A 23 -22.63 8.63 6.20
C MET A 23 -23.37 7.52 5.44
N ASN A 24 -23.07 7.36 4.15
CA ASN A 24 -23.64 6.29 3.32
C ASN A 24 -23.21 4.88 3.76
N LYS A 25 -22.07 4.72 4.46
CA LYS A 25 -21.61 3.44 5.01
C LYS A 25 -22.28 3.05 6.33
N GLN A 26 -22.92 3.99 7.01
CA GLN A 26 -23.79 3.70 8.15
C GLN A 26 -25.12 3.06 7.71
N ALA A 27 -25.34 2.92 6.39
CA ALA A 27 -26.43 2.13 5.81
C ALA A 27 -26.04 0.63 5.68
N PRO A 28 -26.99 -0.31 5.86
CA PRO A 28 -26.67 -1.73 5.95
C PRO A 28 -26.18 -2.31 4.62
N ARG A 29 -24.89 -2.69 4.51
CA ARG A 29 -24.34 -3.49 3.40
C ARG A 29 -23.34 -4.58 3.82
N LYS A 30 -23.24 -5.59 2.94
CA LYS A 30 -22.83 -6.98 3.16
C LYS A 30 -21.31 -7.24 3.14
N ARG A 31 -20.71 -7.31 4.33
CA ARG A 31 -19.75 -8.33 4.84
C ARG A 31 -19.17 -7.74 6.13
N LYS A 32 -19.80 -8.04 7.25
CA LYS A 32 -19.41 -7.53 8.58
C LYS A 32 -18.38 -8.48 9.19
N SER A 33 -17.49 -7.95 10.04
CA SER A 33 -16.55 -8.80 10.79
C SER A 33 -17.33 -9.74 11.71
N GLN A 34 -16.71 -10.85 12.13
CA GLN A 34 -17.35 -11.78 13.09
C GLN A 34 -17.80 -11.06 14.36
N ILE A 35 -16.99 -10.13 14.86
CA ILE A 35 -17.32 -9.33 16.05
C ILE A 35 -18.50 -8.39 15.76
N ALA A 36 -18.55 -7.72 14.61
CA ALA A 36 -19.68 -6.87 14.26
C ALA A 36 -21.00 -7.66 14.10
N SER A 37 -20.93 -8.88 13.56
CA SER A 37 -22.10 -9.77 13.50
C SER A 37 -22.55 -10.21 14.90
N ALA A 38 -21.61 -10.62 15.75
CA ALA A 38 -21.91 -11.02 17.13
C ALA A 38 -22.55 -9.87 17.91
N VAL A 39 -22.06 -8.64 17.74
CA VAL A 39 -22.65 -7.44 18.36
C VAL A 39 -24.09 -7.22 17.91
N GLU A 40 -24.39 -7.35 16.61
CA GLU A 40 -25.77 -7.25 16.10
C GLU A 40 -26.69 -8.34 16.64
N ASP A 41 -26.23 -9.58 16.66
CA ASP A 41 -27.02 -10.70 17.17
C ASP A 41 -27.30 -10.53 18.68
N THR A 42 -26.31 -10.03 19.43
CA THR A 42 -26.45 -9.74 20.86
C THR A 42 -27.41 -8.58 21.11
N LEU A 43 -27.38 -7.52 20.29
CA LEU A 43 -28.34 -6.42 20.36
C LEU A 43 -29.77 -6.88 20.10
N ARG A 44 -29.97 -7.77 19.11
CA ARG A 44 -31.30 -8.34 18.81
C ARG A 44 -31.83 -9.22 19.94
N ALA A 45 -30.95 -9.88 20.67
CA ALA A 45 -31.30 -10.77 21.77
C ALA A 45 -31.38 -10.05 23.14
N ALA A 46 -30.95 -8.80 23.23
CA ALA A 46 -30.87 -8.08 24.50
C ALA A 46 -32.25 -7.70 25.03
N ASP A 47 -32.48 -7.98 26.31
CA ASP A 47 -33.64 -7.50 27.06
C ASP A 47 -33.24 -6.28 27.91
N PHE A 48 -33.98 -5.18 27.75
CA PHE A 48 -33.73 -3.92 28.44
C PHE A 48 -34.83 -3.57 29.46
N GLN A 49 -35.66 -4.54 29.86
CA GLN A 49 -36.77 -4.35 30.80
C GLN A 49 -36.39 -3.71 32.14
N GLU A 50 -35.13 -3.83 32.57
CA GLU A 50 -34.63 -3.20 33.81
C GLU A 50 -34.51 -1.67 33.72
N PHE A 51 -34.53 -1.09 32.51
CA PHE A 51 -34.39 0.34 32.27
C PHE A 51 -35.74 1.04 32.06
N SER A 52 -35.77 2.37 32.17
CA SER A 52 -36.99 3.16 31.90
C SER A 52 -37.44 3.00 30.44
N PRO A 53 -38.74 3.17 30.13
CA PRO A 53 -39.25 3.09 28.75
C PRO A 53 -38.51 4.00 27.77
N GLU A 54 -38.14 5.22 28.20
CA GLU A 54 -37.39 6.18 27.38
C GLU A 54 -35.97 5.70 27.08
N THR A 55 -35.35 5.02 28.05
CA THR A 55 -34.01 4.43 27.90
C THR A 55 -34.07 3.23 26.97
N GLN A 56 -35.09 2.37 27.11
CA GLN A 56 -35.32 1.24 26.21
C GLN A 56 -35.50 1.70 24.76
N GLU A 57 -36.29 2.74 24.53
CA GLU A 57 -36.48 3.32 23.21
C GLU A 57 -35.18 3.91 22.64
N SER A 58 -34.41 4.62 23.47
CA SER A 58 -33.10 5.14 23.07
C SER A 58 -32.13 4.01 22.67
N LEU A 59 -32.08 2.92 23.45
CA LEU A 59 -31.26 1.75 23.17
C LEU A 59 -31.72 1.02 21.90
N SER A 60 -33.03 1.00 21.62
CA SER A 60 -33.57 0.43 20.37
C SER A 60 -33.15 1.22 19.13
N CYS A 61 -32.89 2.52 19.30
CA CYS A 61 -32.38 3.35 18.22
C CYS A 61 -30.89 3.14 18.00
N TRP A 62 -30.09 2.89 19.05
CA TRP A 62 -28.61 2.88 19.02
C TRP A 62 -28.00 2.08 17.87
N ASN A 63 -27.13 2.75 17.09
CA ASN A 63 -26.51 2.20 15.90
C ASN A 63 -25.04 1.79 16.15
N PRO A 64 -24.70 0.49 16.05
CA PRO A 64 -23.33 0.00 16.22
C PRO A 64 -22.36 0.45 15.13
N ASP A 65 -22.81 1.01 14.00
CA ASP A 65 -21.94 1.50 12.93
C ASP A 65 -21.51 2.97 13.16
N CYS A 66 -22.20 3.71 14.04
CA CYS A 66 -21.87 5.09 14.42
C CYS A 66 -20.87 5.16 15.60
N ILE A 67 -20.28 6.34 15.82
CA ILE A 67 -19.44 6.70 16.97
C ILE A 67 -20.26 7.45 18.03
N GLY A 68 -21.25 8.24 17.60
CA GLY A 68 -22.18 8.95 18.47
C GLY A 68 -21.80 10.41 18.72
N PHE A 69 -21.46 11.18 17.67
CA PHE A 69 -20.98 12.57 17.82
C PHE A 69 -21.93 13.47 18.61
N ASN A 70 -23.25 13.38 18.38
CA ASN A 70 -24.23 14.16 19.14
C ASN A 70 -24.28 13.74 20.62
N PHE A 71 -24.12 12.44 20.89
CA PHE A 71 -24.14 11.94 22.26
C PHE A 71 -22.86 12.32 23.02
N ILE A 72 -21.71 12.32 22.35
CA ILE A 72 -20.44 12.82 22.89
C ILE A 72 -20.57 14.31 23.24
N GLU A 73 -21.05 15.13 22.31
CA GLU A 73 -21.28 16.57 22.56
C GLU A 73 -22.17 16.80 23.78
N TYR A 74 -23.28 16.05 23.86
CA TYR A 74 -24.20 16.12 25.00
C TYR A 74 -23.50 15.77 26.32
N ILE A 75 -22.74 14.67 26.37
CA ILE A 75 -22.00 14.26 27.59
C ILE A 75 -20.96 15.32 27.97
N LEU A 76 -20.26 15.89 26.99
CA LEU A 76 -19.28 16.96 27.23
C LEU A 76 -19.95 18.21 27.80
N CYS A 77 -21.11 18.62 27.29
CA CYS A 77 -21.89 19.72 27.88
C CYS A 77 -22.28 19.40 29.33
N HIS A 78 -22.85 18.22 29.58
CA HIS A 78 -23.24 17.79 30.92
C HIS A 78 -22.05 17.84 31.90
N ILE A 79 -20.91 17.28 31.50
CA ILE A 79 -19.67 17.32 32.28
C ILE A 79 -19.28 18.78 32.54
N CYS A 80 -19.14 19.61 31.50
CA CYS A 80 -18.70 21.01 31.63
C CYS A 80 -19.58 21.89 32.53
N GLU A 81 -20.88 21.60 32.61
CA GLU A 81 -21.84 22.40 33.38
C GLU A 81 -22.09 21.87 34.79
N ASN A 82 -22.09 20.55 34.98
CA ASN A 82 -22.61 19.93 36.21
C ASN A 82 -21.54 19.19 37.01
N GLU A 83 -20.43 18.78 36.37
CA GLU A 83 -19.43 17.92 37.00
C GLU A 83 -18.24 18.70 37.58
N ARG A 84 -17.63 18.09 38.61
CA ARG A 84 -16.43 18.59 39.30
C ARG A 84 -15.24 18.85 38.35
N PRO A 85 -14.24 19.67 38.75
CA PRO A 85 -13.06 19.93 37.94
C PRO A 85 -12.29 18.66 37.54
N GLY A 86 -11.76 18.67 36.31
CA GLY A 86 -11.01 17.56 35.74
C GLY A 86 -11.00 17.62 34.21
N ALA A 87 -9.92 17.14 33.60
CA ALA A 87 -9.84 17.04 32.15
C ALA A 87 -10.68 15.86 31.63
N VAL A 88 -11.14 15.98 30.39
CA VAL A 88 -11.89 14.94 29.68
C VAL A 88 -11.02 14.32 28.58
N LEU A 89 -10.92 12.99 28.54
CA LEU A 89 -10.26 12.25 27.49
C LEU A 89 -11.29 11.47 26.68
N VAL A 90 -11.40 11.75 25.39
CA VAL A 90 -12.35 11.11 24.47
C VAL A 90 -11.61 10.17 23.54
N PHE A 91 -11.89 8.87 23.61
CA PHE A 91 -11.33 7.86 22.70
C PHE A 91 -12.16 7.76 21.41
N MET A 92 -11.49 7.99 20.28
CA MET A 92 -12.02 7.98 18.91
C MET A 92 -11.23 7.01 18.03
N THR A 93 -11.73 6.67 16.84
CA THR A 93 -11.07 5.63 16.00
C THR A 93 -9.87 6.14 15.20
N GLY A 94 -9.90 7.39 14.76
CA GLY A 94 -8.84 7.96 13.93
C GLY A 94 -9.05 9.44 13.59
N TRP A 95 -8.13 9.98 12.80
CA TRP A 95 -8.06 11.41 12.49
C TRP A 95 -9.35 12.02 11.93
N ASP A 96 -9.98 11.36 10.96
CA ASP A 96 -11.20 11.88 10.34
C ASP A 96 -12.30 12.14 11.38
N ASP A 97 -12.46 11.21 12.33
CA ASP A 97 -13.51 11.29 13.34
C ASP A 97 -13.15 12.34 14.40
N ILE A 98 -11.86 12.43 14.76
CA ILE A 98 -11.34 13.47 15.66
C ILE A 98 -11.56 14.86 15.06
N SER A 99 -11.21 15.06 13.78
CA SER A 99 -11.37 16.35 13.09
C SER A 99 -12.83 16.74 12.99
N SER A 100 -13.70 15.85 12.51
CA SER A 100 -15.12 16.16 12.34
C SER A 100 -15.82 16.45 13.67
N LEU A 101 -15.52 15.68 14.73
CA LEU A 101 -16.04 15.99 16.06
C LEU A 101 -15.47 17.32 16.58
N LYS A 102 -14.17 17.59 16.41
CA LYS A 102 -13.54 18.84 16.85
C LYS A 102 -14.24 20.05 16.22
N ASP A 103 -14.43 20.05 14.89
CA ASP A 103 -15.06 21.15 14.16
C ASP A 103 -16.47 21.41 14.67
N LYS A 104 -17.23 20.33 14.92
CA LYS A 104 -18.55 20.41 15.52
C LYS A 104 -18.51 21.03 16.92
N LEU A 105 -17.65 20.55 17.82
CA LEU A 105 -17.55 21.06 19.18
C LEU A 105 -17.10 22.52 19.21
N GLN A 106 -16.25 22.94 18.28
CA GLN A 106 -15.84 24.34 18.14
C GLN A 106 -16.98 25.26 17.70
N SER A 107 -17.96 24.74 16.96
CA SER A 107 -19.17 25.51 16.59
C SER A 107 -20.18 25.66 17.74
N HIS A 108 -20.05 24.85 18.80
CA HIS A 108 -21.02 24.83 19.89
C HIS A 108 -20.80 26.04 20.84
N PRO A 109 -21.87 26.77 21.28
CA PRO A 109 -21.72 28.00 22.06
C PRO A 109 -20.91 27.86 23.36
N ILE A 110 -21.02 26.71 24.02
CA ILE A 110 -20.33 26.40 25.28
C ILE A 110 -18.96 25.76 25.03
N LEU A 111 -18.92 24.66 24.29
CA LEU A 111 -17.71 23.85 24.08
C LEU A 111 -16.70 24.51 23.14
N GLY A 112 -17.15 25.44 22.30
CA GLY A 112 -16.29 26.27 21.44
C GLY A 112 -15.77 27.53 22.11
N ASN A 113 -16.23 27.86 23.32
CA ASN A 113 -15.77 29.05 24.03
C ASN A 113 -14.39 28.78 24.66
N THR A 114 -13.35 29.39 24.09
CA THR A 114 -11.94 29.23 24.52
C THR A 114 -11.67 29.72 25.94
N SER A 115 -12.50 30.60 26.49
CA SER A 115 -12.40 31.03 27.90
C SER A 115 -12.94 29.99 28.89
N ARG A 116 -13.62 28.94 28.41
CA ARG A 116 -14.18 27.86 29.23
C ARG A 116 -13.61 26.50 28.89
N VAL A 117 -13.24 26.26 27.64
CA VAL A 117 -12.80 24.95 27.14
C VAL A 117 -11.54 25.06 26.30
N LEU A 118 -10.55 24.24 26.63
CA LEU A 118 -9.35 24.01 25.82
C LEU A 118 -9.51 22.68 25.08
N LEU A 119 -9.84 22.75 23.78
CA LEU A 119 -10.08 21.59 22.95
C LEU A 119 -8.83 21.19 22.15
N LEU A 120 -8.28 20.01 22.46
CA LEU A 120 -7.06 19.47 21.87
C LEU A 120 -7.32 18.17 21.13
N ALA A 121 -6.55 17.93 20.08
CA ALA A 121 -6.51 16.65 19.37
C ALA A 121 -5.21 15.92 19.69
N CYS A 122 -5.25 14.59 19.72
CA CYS A 122 -4.08 13.75 19.90
C CYS A 122 -4.13 12.56 18.94
N HIS A 123 -3.30 12.59 17.92
CA HIS A 123 -3.19 11.53 16.92
C HIS A 123 -1.73 11.23 16.61
N GLY A 124 -1.42 9.96 16.29
CA GLY A 124 -0.05 9.52 16.01
C GLY A 124 0.63 10.22 14.82
N SER A 125 -0.14 10.89 13.97
CA SER A 125 0.34 11.69 12.82
C SER A 125 0.41 13.21 13.07
N MET A 126 0.16 13.70 14.30
CA MET A 126 0.29 15.13 14.66
C MET A 126 1.70 15.52 15.07
N ALA A 127 2.13 16.76 14.83
CA ALA A 127 3.47 17.19 15.20
C ALA A 127 3.70 17.04 16.71
N SER A 128 4.90 16.67 17.13
CA SER A 128 5.20 16.42 18.55
C SER A 128 5.02 17.66 19.43
N SER A 129 5.21 18.86 18.86
CA SER A 129 4.88 20.12 19.54
C SER A 129 3.39 20.21 19.86
N GLU A 130 2.51 19.83 18.93
CA GLU A 130 1.06 19.82 19.15
C GLU A 130 0.65 18.73 20.14
N GLN A 131 1.28 17.55 20.08
CA GLN A 131 1.04 16.48 21.05
C GLN A 131 1.46 16.90 22.46
N ARG A 132 2.51 17.72 22.62
CA ARG A 132 2.97 18.17 23.94
C ARG A 132 1.95 19.04 24.67
N LEU A 133 1.13 19.79 23.93
CA LEU A 133 0.10 20.67 24.51
C LEU A 133 -0.89 19.93 25.41
N ILE A 134 -1.08 18.61 25.22
CA ILE A 134 -2.00 17.82 26.04
C ILE A 134 -1.51 17.64 27.47
N PHE A 135 -0.20 17.77 27.72
CA PHE A 135 0.39 17.62 29.05
C PHE A 135 0.35 18.90 29.86
N ASP A 136 0.22 20.05 29.19
CA ASP A 136 0.14 21.34 29.86
C ASP A 136 -1.18 21.45 30.65
N LYS A 137 -1.10 22.09 31.82
CA LYS A 137 -2.29 22.38 32.62
C LYS A 137 -3.06 23.52 31.97
N PRO A 138 -4.40 23.42 31.85
CA PRO A 138 -5.19 24.54 31.36
C PRO A 138 -5.17 25.70 32.37
N GLU A 139 -5.55 26.89 31.90
CA GLU A 139 -5.77 28.05 32.76
C GLU A 139 -6.89 27.79 33.80
N ASP A 140 -6.86 28.51 34.91
CA ASP A 140 -7.86 28.37 35.97
C ASP A 140 -9.27 28.66 35.44
N GLY A 141 -10.20 27.75 35.69
CA GLY A 141 -11.57 27.83 35.17
C GLY A 141 -11.76 27.29 33.75
N VAL A 142 -10.69 26.94 33.04
CA VAL A 142 -10.75 26.32 31.71
C VAL A 142 -10.69 24.80 31.82
N ARG A 143 -11.64 24.10 31.20
CA ARG A 143 -11.65 22.64 31.13
C ARG A 143 -10.92 22.15 29.89
N LYS A 144 -9.91 21.31 30.08
CA LYS A 144 -9.20 20.63 28.99
C LYS A 144 -10.01 19.42 28.49
N ILE A 145 -10.23 19.34 27.18
CA ILE A 145 -10.86 18.22 26.48
C ILE A 145 -9.88 17.72 25.42
N VAL A 146 -9.49 16.44 25.50
CA VAL A 146 -8.53 15.82 24.58
C VAL A 146 -9.24 14.74 23.76
N LEU A 147 -9.31 14.92 22.45
CA LEU A 147 -9.82 13.94 21.50
C LEU A 147 -8.66 13.07 20.99
N ALA A 148 -8.63 11.79 21.33
CA ALA A 148 -7.47 10.93 21.10
C ALA A 148 -7.82 9.57 20.48
N THR A 149 -6.86 8.95 19.80
CA THR A 149 -6.95 7.53 19.42
C THR A 149 -6.46 6.61 20.56
N ASN A 150 -6.31 5.32 20.29
CA ASN A 150 -5.66 4.35 21.16
C ASN A 150 -4.21 4.70 21.55
N ILE A 151 -3.59 5.74 20.97
CA ILE A 151 -2.30 6.27 21.45
C ILE A 151 -2.35 6.71 22.93
N ALA A 152 -3.50 7.21 23.38
CA ALA A 152 -3.72 7.60 24.78
C ALA A 152 -4.01 6.40 25.71
N GLU A 153 -4.21 5.20 25.16
CA GLU A 153 -4.53 3.98 25.92
C GLU A 153 -3.30 3.40 26.61
N THR A 154 -2.13 3.52 25.99
CA THR A 154 -0.84 3.02 26.51
C THR A 154 0.24 4.10 26.50
N SER A 155 0.50 4.70 25.35
CA SER A 155 1.74 5.44 25.04
C SER A 155 1.82 6.85 25.63
N ILE A 156 0.69 7.45 26.01
CA ILE A 156 0.61 8.83 26.50
C ILE A 156 -0.07 8.86 27.86
N THR A 157 0.48 9.60 28.83
CA THR A 157 -0.10 9.75 30.17
C THR A 157 -0.45 11.21 30.46
N ILE A 158 -1.75 11.51 30.45
CA ILE A 158 -2.27 12.83 30.81
C ILE A 158 -2.74 12.75 32.27
N ASP A 159 -2.14 13.55 33.14
CA ASP A 159 -2.28 13.38 34.59
C ASP A 159 -3.60 13.94 35.13
N ASP A 160 -4.12 15.03 34.55
CA ASP A 160 -5.30 15.74 35.03
C ASP A 160 -6.63 15.18 34.51
N VAL A 161 -6.62 14.01 33.86
CA VAL A 161 -7.83 13.34 33.37
C VAL A 161 -8.64 12.76 34.52
N VAL A 162 -9.92 13.14 34.57
CA VAL A 162 -10.91 12.65 35.55
C VAL A 162 -12.10 12.00 34.86
N PHE A 163 -12.39 12.43 33.62
CA PHE A 163 -13.50 11.90 32.84
C PHE A 163 -12.95 11.25 31.57
N VAL A 164 -13.39 10.03 31.29
CA VAL A 164 -13.10 9.33 30.04
C VAL A 164 -14.41 9.09 29.29
N ILE A 165 -14.42 9.37 27.99
CA ILE A 165 -15.51 9.00 27.09
C ILE A 165 -14.95 7.99 26.09
N ASP A 166 -15.50 6.78 26.06
CA ASP A 166 -15.00 5.67 25.25
C ASP A 166 -16.03 5.21 24.21
N CYS A 167 -15.74 5.44 22.92
CA CYS A 167 -16.59 4.96 21.83
C CYS A 167 -16.56 3.44 21.62
N GLY A 168 -15.63 2.72 22.27
CA GLY A 168 -15.53 1.26 22.19
C GLY A 168 -14.88 0.73 20.91
N LYS A 169 -14.39 1.61 20.04
CA LYS A 169 -13.73 1.26 18.78
C LYS A 169 -12.31 1.79 18.70
N ALA A 170 -11.50 1.15 17.87
CA ALA A 170 -10.18 1.61 17.47
C ALA A 170 -9.92 1.17 16.02
N LYS A 171 -9.05 1.88 15.30
CA LYS A 171 -8.48 1.33 14.06
C LYS A 171 -7.36 0.37 14.44
N GLU A 172 -7.53 -0.90 14.11
CA GLU A 172 -6.53 -1.93 14.38
C GLU A 172 -5.93 -2.47 13.07
N THR A 173 -4.64 -2.78 13.11
CA THR A 173 -3.97 -3.46 12.01
C THR A 173 -4.32 -4.94 12.02
N SER A 174 -4.78 -5.43 10.87
CA SER A 174 -4.99 -6.85 10.59
C SER A 174 -4.27 -7.21 9.29
N TYR A 175 -3.99 -8.48 9.10
CA TYR A 175 -3.30 -8.96 7.91
C TYR A 175 -4.20 -9.92 7.12
N ASP A 176 -4.32 -9.66 5.83
CA ASP A 176 -5.05 -10.51 4.89
C ASP A 176 -4.07 -11.43 4.16
N ALA A 177 -3.89 -12.65 4.66
CA ALA A 177 -2.96 -13.60 4.07
C ALA A 177 -3.32 -13.98 2.63
N LEU A 178 -4.58 -13.88 2.21
CA LEU A 178 -4.98 -14.22 0.83
C LEU A 178 -4.48 -13.18 -0.19
N ASN A 179 -4.50 -11.89 0.17
CA ASN A 179 -4.09 -10.79 -0.72
C ASN A 179 -2.75 -10.19 -0.31
N ASN A 180 -2.08 -10.74 0.70
CA ASN A 180 -0.83 -10.20 1.28
C ASN A 180 -0.95 -8.69 1.60
N THR A 181 -2.11 -8.29 2.12
CA THR A 181 -2.47 -6.87 2.29
C THR A 181 -2.73 -6.55 3.75
N PRO A 182 -1.90 -5.69 4.37
CA PRO A 182 -2.23 -5.08 5.66
C PRO A 182 -3.52 -4.25 5.56
N ARG A 183 -4.41 -4.42 6.53
CA ARG A 183 -5.68 -3.71 6.63
C ARG A 183 -5.69 -2.88 7.90
N LEU A 184 -6.17 -1.64 7.80
CA LEU A 184 -6.39 -0.77 8.95
C LEU A 184 -7.87 -0.39 8.98
N LEU A 185 -8.62 -1.18 9.73
CA LEU A 185 -10.08 -1.10 9.78
C LEU A 185 -10.53 -0.74 11.20
N PRO A 186 -11.61 0.05 11.33
CA PRO A 186 -12.28 0.19 12.62
C PRO A 186 -12.79 -1.17 13.11
N SER A 187 -12.43 -1.52 14.34
CA SER A 187 -12.91 -2.71 15.04
C SER A 187 -13.34 -2.34 16.46
N TRP A 188 -14.21 -3.17 17.03
CA TRP A 188 -14.48 -3.14 18.46
C TRP A 188 -13.22 -3.51 19.24
N ILE A 189 -13.00 -2.84 20.36
CA ILE A 189 -11.85 -3.08 21.23
C ILE A 189 -12.04 -4.33 22.10
N SER A 190 -10.97 -4.77 22.74
CA SER A 190 -11.04 -5.85 23.74
C SER A 190 -11.58 -5.36 25.09
N LYS A 191 -12.07 -6.28 25.93
CA LYS A 191 -12.44 -5.95 27.33
C LYS A 191 -11.23 -5.44 28.11
N VAL A 192 -10.03 -5.95 27.86
CA VAL A 192 -8.79 -5.42 28.46
C VAL A 192 -8.55 -3.98 28.04
N SER A 193 -8.72 -3.65 26.76
CA SER A 193 -8.58 -2.27 26.27
C SER A 193 -9.59 -1.32 26.92
N ALA A 194 -10.87 -1.72 27.01
CA ALA A 194 -11.89 -0.93 27.70
C ALA A 194 -11.52 -0.67 29.18
N ARG A 195 -10.96 -1.67 29.87
CA ARG A 195 -10.46 -1.52 31.25
C ARG A 195 -9.25 -0.59 31.34
N GLN A 196 -8.33 -0.64 30.37
CA GLN A 196 -7.19 0.28 30.30
C GLN A 196 -7.65 1.72 30.09
N ARG A 197 -8.59 1.95 29.18
CA ARG A 197 -9.21 3.26 28.93
C ARG A 197 -9.88 3.82 30.19
N ARG A 198 -10.69 2.99 30.86
CA ARG A 198 -11.30 3.34 32.16
C ARG A 198 -10.25 3.73 33.20
N GLY A 199 -9.13 3.02 33.25
CA GLY A 199 -8.01 3.31 34.15
C GLY A 199 -7.37 4.69 33.95
N ARG A 200 -7.60 5.36 32.81
CA ARG A 200 -7.08 6.72 32.54
C ARG A 200 -7.77 7.80 33.36
N ALA A 201 -9.00 7.58 33.81
CA ALA A 201 -9.75 8.51 34.65
C ALA A 201 -9.34 8.47 36.14
N GLY A 202 -8.72 7.38 36.60
CA GLY A 202 -8.52 7.08 38.02
C GLY A 202 -7.10 7.29 38.54
N ARG A 203 -6.29 8.13 37.89
CA ARG A 203 -4.86 8.27 38.22
C ARG A 203 -4.58 9.14 39.42
N VAL A 204 -5.12 10.35 39.41
CA VAL A 204 -4.83 11.37 40.43
C VAL A 204 -5.95 11.45 41.45
N GLN A 205 -7.19 11.14 41.05
CA GLN A 205 -8.37 11.17 41.90
C GLN A 205 -9.45 10.22 41.37
N PRO A 206 -10.55 9.97 42.12
CA PRO A 206 -11.69 9.20 41.61
C PRO A 206 -12.27 9.82 40.35
N GLY A 207 -12.32 9.04 39.28
CA GLY A 207 -12.80 9.46 37.96
C GLY A 207 -13.94 8.61 37.43
N GLU A 208 -14.50 9.05 36.32
CA GLU A 208 -15.66 8.43 35.68
C GLU A 208 -15.34 8.08 34.23
N CYS A 209 -15.89 6.95 33.76
CA CYS A 209 -15.71 6.48 32.40
C CYS A 209 -17.08 6.20 31.77
N TYR A 210 -17.43 6.99 30.76
CA TYR A 210 -18.66 6.86 29.98
C TYR A 210 -18.38 5.99 28.75
N HIS A 211 -18.88 4.76 28.76
CA HIS A 211 -18.82 3.86 27.62
C HIS A 211 -20.04 4.10 26.72
N LEU A 212 -19.81 4.39 25.43
CA LEU A 212 -20.88 4.73 24.47
C LEU A 212 -21.52 3.52 23.79
N TYR A 213 -21.43 2.36 24.44
CA TYR A 213 -21.94 1.09 23.96
C TYR A 213 -22.73 0.39 25.08
N PRO A 214 -23.84 -0.29 24.76
CA PRO A 214 -24.61 -1.05 25.75
C PRO A 214 -23.80 -2.18 26.39
N ARG A 215 -24.21 -2.60 27.59
CA ARG A 215 -23.56 -3.70 28.32
C ARG A 215 -23.53 -5.00 27.52
N CYS A 216 -24.60 -5.32 26.79
CA CYS A 216 -24.65 -6.52 25.95
C CYS A 216 -23.57 -6.52 24.85
N VAL A 217 -23.21 -5.34 24.32
CA VAL A 217 -22.13 -5.17 23.35
C VAL A 217 -20.76 -5.40 24.01
N TYR A 218 -20.55 -4.85 25.21
CA TYR A 218 -19.34 -5.11 25.99
C TYR A 218 -19.14 -6.59 26.31
N ASP A 219 -20.23 -7.29 26.65
CA ASP A 219 -20.17 -8.73 26.97
C ASP A 219 -19.75 -9.56 25.74
N ALA A 220 -20.10 -9.10 24.54
CA ALA A 220 -19.69 -9.66 23.25
C ALA A 220 -18.25 -9.29 22.80
N PHE A 221 -17.56 -8.37 23.48
CA PHE A 221 -16.16 -8.06 23.18
C PHE A 221 -15.26 -9.27 23.43
N ALA A 222 -14.22 -9.40 22.61
CA ALA A 222 -13.13 -10.33 22.89
C ALA A 222 -12.43 -9.92 24.20
N ASP A 223 -12.00 -10.90 24.99
CA ASP A 223 -11.35 -10.60 26.27
C ASP A 223 -10.01 -9.87 26.05
N TYR A 224 -9.24 -10.30 25.04
CA TYR A 224 -7.92 -9.77 24.70
C TYR A 224 -7.85 -9.38 23.22
N GLN A 225 -6.97 -8.44 22.91
CA GLN A 225 -6.62 -8.13 21.54
C GLN A 225 -5.90 -9.32 20.90
N LEU A 226 -6.13 -9.54 19.60
CA LEU A 226 -5.41 -10.57 18.85
C LEU A 226 -3.88 -10.29 18.89
N PRO A 227 -3.05 -11.28 19.25
CA PRO A 227 -1.60 -11.09 19.30
C PRO A 227 -1.01 -10.68 17.96
N GLU A 228 0.07 -9.89 18.02
CA GLU A 228 0.70 -9.30 16.85
C GLU A 228 1.13 -10.34 15.80
N ILE A 229 1.69 -11.47 16.25
CA ILE A 229 2.09 -12.61 15.41
C ILE A 229 0.95 -13.16 14.52
N LEU A 230 -0.31 -12.93 14.88
CA LEU A 230 -1.48 -13.39 14.11
C LEU A 230 -2.03 -12.32 13.16
N ARG A 231 -1.53 -11.09 13.22
CA ARG A 231 -2.12 -9.93 12.52
C ARG A 231 -1.11 -9.05 11.78
N THR A 232 0.17 -9.43 11.76
CA THR A 232 1.22 -8.74 11.00
C THR A 232 1.93 -9.68 10.04
N PRO A 233 2.53 -9.16 8.95
CA PRO A 233 3.43 -9.93 8.11
C PRO A 233 4.62 -10.53 8.90
N LEU A 234 5.09 -11.73 8.52
CA LEU A 234 6.03 -12.53 9.32
C LEU A 234 7.47 -12.58 8.76
N GLN A 235 7.80 -11.77 7.75
CA GLN A 235 9.08 -11.84 7.03
C GLN A 235 10.27 -11.65 7.97
N SER A 236 10.27 -10.59 8.78
CA SER A 236 11.36 -10.29 9.72
C SER A 236 11.50 -11.39 10.78
N LEU A 237 10.39 -11.92 11.29
CA LEU A 237 10.39 -13.03 12.26
C LEU A 237 10.97 -14.32 11.64
N CYS A 238 10.56 -14.66 10.42
CA CYS A 238 11.06 -15.82 9.68
C CYS A 238 12.58 -15.72 9.44
N LEU A 239 13.07 -14.53 9.08
CA LEU A 239 14.49 -14.28 8.89
C LEU A 239 15.27 -14.42 10.22
N GLN A 240 14.73 -13.93 11.32
CA GLN A 240 15.32 -14.07 12.66
C GLN A 240 15.39 -15.54 13.12
N ILE A 241 14.37 -16.34 12.86
CA ILE A 241 14.36 -17.79 13.16
C ILE A 241 15.53 -18.49 12.46
N LYS A 242 15.77 -18.17 11.18
CA LYS A 242 16.90 -18.73 10.42
C LYS A 242 18.25 -18.21 10.90
N SER A 243 18.35 -16.93 11.28
CA SER A 243 19.56 -16.35 11.90
C SER A 243 19.98 -17.11 13.15
N LEU A 244 19.00 -17.42 14.02
CA LEU A 244 19.21 -18.16 15.26
C LEU A 244 19.36 -19.68 15.06
N LYS A 245 19.32 -20.18 13.81
CA LYS A 245 19.44 -21.60 13.45
C LYS A 245 18.44 -22.50 14.18
N LEU A 246 17.19 -22.04 14.32
CA LEU A 246 16.13 -22.75 15.05
C LEU A 246 15.42 -23.84 14.22
N GLY A 247 15.94 -24.19 13.04
CA GLY A 247 15.42 -25.26 12.18
C GLY A 247 14.44 -24.78 11.11
N SER A 248 13.40 -25.59 10.84
CA SER A 248 12.32 -25.23 9.92
C SER A 248 11.47 -24.10 10.51
N ILE A 249 11.16 -23.09 9.69
CA ILE A 249 10.34 -21.95 10.14
C ILE A 249 8.95 -22.41 10.55
N SER A 250 8.34 -23.27 9.74
CA SER A 250 6.99 -23.78 10.00
C SER A 250 6.95 -24.60 11.30
N GLU A 251 7.89 -25.52 11.49
CA GLU A 251 7.96 -26.36 12.70
C GLU A 251 8.24 -25.56 13.97
N PHE A 252 9.02 -24.46 13.86
CA PHE A 252 9.26 -23.59 14.99
C PHE A 252 8.00 -22.81 15.37
N LEU A 253 7.31 -22.22 14.38
CA LEU A 253 6.13 -21.38 14.61
C LEU A 253 4.90 -22.16 15.09
N THR A 254 4.79 -23.45 14.79
CA THR A 254 3.72 -24.31 15.34
C THR A 254 3.87 -24.53 16.85
N ARG A 255 5.06 -24.28 17.42
CA ARG A 255 5.32 -24.37 18.87
C ARG A 255 5.07 -23.06 19.62
N ALA A 256 4.68 -22.00 18.93
CA ALA A 256 4.31 -20.73 19.57
C ALA A 256 3.07 -20.89 20.46
N LEU A 257 2.93 -20.04 21.48
CA LEU A 257 1.77 -20.05 22.39
C LEU A 257 0.44 -19.97 21.62
N GLN A 258 0.42 -19.16 20.57
CA GLN A 258 -0.61 -19.13 19.55
C GLN A 258 0.07 -19.12 18.19
N SER A 259 -0.05 -20.23 17.47
CA SER A 259 0.60 -20.39 16.16
C SER A 259 -0.09 -19.54 15.09
N PRO A 260 0.65 -18.86 14.21
CA PRO A 260 0.08 -18.16 13.06
C PRO A 260 -0.52 -19.14 12.04
N GLU A 261 -1.39 -18.61 11.17
CA GLU A 261 -1.94 -19.37 10.05
C GLU A 261 -0.82 -19.84 9.11
N LEU A 262 -0.92 -21.09 8.64
CA LEU A 262 0.08 -21.70 7.77
C LEU A 262 0.32 -20.88 6.49
N LEU A 263 -0.74 -20.32 5.91
CA LEU A 263 -0.65 -19.48 4.71
C LEU A 263 0.18 -18.21 4.97
N ALA A 264 0.03 -17.57 6.13
CA ALA A 264 0.81 -16.39 6.49
C ALA A 264 2.32 -16.72 6.60
N VAL A 265 2.64 -17.90 7.14
CA VAL A 265 4.03 -18.41 7.20
C VAL A 265 4.57 -18.70 5.80
N GLN A 266 3.80 -19.40 4.97
CA GLN A 266 4.18 -19.73 3.58
C GLN A 266 4.44 -18.46 2.76
N ASN A 267 3.57 -17.46 2.84
CA ASN A 267 3.75 -16.17 2.16
C ASN A 267 5.03 -15.45 2.61
N ALA A 268 5.36 -15.51 3.90
CA ALA A 268 6.57 -14.90 4.42
C ALA A 268 7.84 -15.61 3.92
N VAL A 269 7.84 -16.94 3.88
CA VAL A 269 8.94 -17.75 3.33
C VAL A 269 9.11 -17.48 1.84
N GLU A 270 8.02 -17.51 1.07
CA GLU A 270 8.05 -17.24 -0.37
C GLU A 270 8.54 -15.83 -0.67
N TYR A 271 8.08 -14.83 0.09
CA TYR A 271 8.60 -13.48 -0.03
C TYR A 271 10.11 -13.39 0.21
N LEU A 272 10.62 -14.06 1.26
CA LEU A 272 12.05 -14.09 1.56
C LEU A 272 12.87 -14.78 0.46
N LYS A 273 12.31 -15.78 -0.23
CA LYS A 273 12.90 -16.38 -1.43
C LYS A 273 12.91 -15.39 -2.60
N ILE A 274 11.78 -14.74 -2.89
CA ILE A 274 11.64 -13.75 -3.96
C ILE A 274 12.65 -12.60 -3.82
N ILE A 275 12.87 -12.09 -2.61
CA ILE A 275 13.84 -11.01 -2.40
C ILE A 275 15.30 -11.52 -2.40
N GLY A 276 15.52 -12.83 -2.40
CA GLY A 276 16.85 -13.46 -2.41
C GLY A 276 17.49 -13.59 -1.03
N ALA A 277 16.72 -13.49 0.07
CA ALA A 277 17.22 -13.68 1.43
C ALA A 277 17.35 -15.17 1.80
N LEU A 278 16.45 -16.01 1.26
CA LEU A 278 16.48 -17.46 1.38
C LEU A 278 16.67 -18.13 0.02
N ASP A 279 17.31 -19.28 0.00
CA ASP A 279 17.34 -20.17 -1.16
C ASP A 279 16.08 -21.06 -1.22
N GLU A 280 15.99 -21.90 -2.25
CA GLU A 280 14.84 -22.81 -2.43
C GLU A 280 14.64 -23.82 -1.29
N ASN A 281 15.71 -24.13 -0.56
CA ASN A 281 15.73 -25.05 0.57
C ASN A 281 15.57 -24.32 1.92
N GLU A 282 15.18 -23.04 1.91
CA GLU A 282 15.06 -22.18 3.08
C GLU A 282 16.38 -21.92 3.84
N ASN A 283 17.53 -22.02 3.20
CA ASN A 283 18.80 -21.62 3.81
C ASN A 283 19.08 -20.14 3.56
N LEU A 284 19.76 -19.49 4.50
CA LEU A 284 20.22 -18.11 4.34
C LEU A 284 21.23 -18.02 3.19
N THR A 285 20.91 -17.19 2.19
CA THR A 285 21.84 -16.78 1.14
C THR A 285 22.91 -15.85 1.69
N VAL A 286 23.90 -15.48 0.87
CA VAL A 286 24.90 -14.45 1.25
C VAL A 286 24.19 -13.13 1.61
N LEU A 287 23.26 -12.68 0.76
CA LEU A 287 22.42 -11.51 1.03
C LEU A 287 21.63 -11.68 2.33
N GLY A 288 20.98 -12.84 2.53
CA GLY A 288 20.22 -13.16 3.73
C GLY A 288 21.03 -13.00 5.01
N ARG A 289 22.31 -13.39 5.02
CA ARG A 289 23.20 -13.22 6.17
C ARG A 289 23.42 -11.75 6.51
N TYR A 290 23.68 -10.89 5.53
CA TYR A 290 23.77 -9.45 5.78
C TYR A 290 22.45 -8.88 6.30
N LEU A 291 21.31 -9.28 5.73
CA LEU A 291 20.00 -8.82 6.18
C LEU A 291 19.73 -9.17 7.65
N THR A 292 20.20 -10.33 8.13
CA THR A 292 20.03 -10.72 9.54
C THR A 292 20.81 -9.84 10.54
N MET A 293 21.80 -9.07 10.06
CA MET A 293 22.60 -8.16 10.88
C MET A 293 21.99 -6.74 10.97
N LEU A 294 20.96 -6.45 10.17
CA LEU A 294 20.32 -5.13 10.11
C LEU A 294 18.99 -5.15 10.87
N PRO A 295 18.76 -4.26 11.85
CA PRO A 295 17.54 -4.23 12.67
C PRO A 295 16.39 -3.52 11.93
N MET A 296 16.03 -3.99 10.74
CA MET A 296 15.00 -3.39 9.89
C MET A 296 14.29 -4.44 9.02
N GLU A 297 13.25 -4.00 8.30
CA GLU A 297 12.57 -4.85 7.32
C GLU A 297 13.53 -5.32 6.21
N PRO A 298 13.49 -6.60 5.79
CA PRO A 298 14.44 -7.17 4.82
C PRO A 298 14.55 -6.39 3.50
N LYS A 299 13.45 -5.83 2.99
CA LYS A 299 13.43 -5.00 1.77
C LYS A 299 14.24 -3.72 1.90
N LEU A 300 14.20 -3.07 3.06
CA LEU A 300 14.96 -1.84 3.33
C LEU A 300 16.44 -2.15 3.51
N GLY A 301 16.76 -3.25 4.20
CA GLY A 301 18.13 -3.75 4.32
C GLY A 301 18.72 -4.10 2.95
N LYS A 302 17.93 -4.73 2.07
CA LYS A 302 18.33 -5.07 0.70
C LYS A 302 18.63 -3.82 -0.13
N MET A 303 17.80 -2.78 0.00
CA MET A 303 18.03 -1.48 -0.63
C MET A 303 19.35 -0.86 -0.15
N LEU A 304 19.58 -0.86 1.16
CA LEU A 304 20.76 -0.28 1.79
C LEU A 304 22.05 -0.97 1.34
N ILE A 305 22.05 -2.30 1.33
CA ILE A 305 23.17 -3.13 0.87
C ILE A 305 23.49 -2.85 -0.60
N LEU A 306 22.48 -2.72 -1.45
CA LEU A 306 22.71 -2.39 -2.86
C LEU A 306 23.22 -0.95 -3.04
N GLY A 307 22.71 0.01 -2.26
CA GLY A 307 23.22 1.39 -2.24
C GLY A 307 24.71 1.46 -1.91
N ALA A 308 25.17 0.68 -0.94
CA ALA A 308 26.60 0.52 -0.64
C ALA A 308 27.38 -0.16 -1.78
N THR A 309 26.79 -1.18 -2.41
CA THR A 309 27.41 -1.96 -3.48
C THR A 309 27.61 -1.16 -4.77
N LEU A 310 26.69 -0.25 -5.09
CA LEU A 310 26.69 0.55 -6.33
C LEU A 310 27.14 2.00 -6.13
N ASN A 311 27.73 2.33 -4.98
CA ASN A 311 28.26 3.65 -4.65
C ASN A 311 27.21 4.79 -4.71
N CYS A 312 26.02 4.54 -4.18
CA CYS A 312 24.92 5.50 -4.01
C CYS A 312 24.45 5.60 -2.55
N LEU A 313 25.37 5.47 -1.59
CA LEU A 313 25.01 5.19 -0.20
C LEU A 313 24.29 6.33 0.52
N ASP A 314 24.72 7.59 0.33
CA ASP A 314 24.18 8.76 1.03
C ASP A 314 22.68 8.97 0.81
N PRO A 315 22.15 9.05 -0.43
CA PRO A 315 20.71 9.19 -0.64
C PRO A 315 19.91 7.95 -0.18
N ILE A 316 20.47 6.74 -0.35
CA ILE A 316 19.80 5.50 0.07
C ILE A 316 19.71 5.41 1.59
N LEU A 317 20.72 5.85 2.34
CA LEU A 317 20.67 6.01 3.79
C LEU A 317 19.51 6.93 4.19
N THR A 318 19.29 8.04 3.48
CA THR A 318 18.14 8.94 3.75
C THR A 318 16.83 8.23 3.50
N ILE A 319 16.69 7.53 2.37
CA ILE A 319 15.45 6.83 2.00
C ILE A 319 15.12 5.77 3.04
N VAL A 320 16.07 4.90 3.37
CA VAL A 320 15.88 3.81 4.34
C VAL A 320 15.60 4.35 5.74
N ALA A 321 16.31 5.39 6.20
CA ALA A 321 16.05 6.03 7.48
C ALA A 321 14.69 6.74 7.52
N GLY A 322 14.31 7.45 6.45
CA GLY A 322 13.02 8.13 6.37
C GLY A 322 11.83 7.20 6.32
N LEU A 323 11.95 6.04 5.66
CA LEU A 323 10.93 4.98 5.69
C LEU A 323 10.84 4.27 7.05
N GLY A 324 11.93 4.26 7.82
CA GLY A 324 11.98 3.68 9.17
C GLY A 324 11.46 4.61 10.28
N VAL A 325 11.26 5.90 10.00
CA VAL A 325 10.68 6.86 10.95
C VAL A 325 9.29 7.28 10.51
N ARG A 326 8.63 8.05 11.38
CA ARG A 326 7.41 8.74 11.00
C ARG A 326 7.69 9.79 9.92
N ASP A 327 6.84 9.80 8.89
CA ASP A 327 6.90 10.74 7.76
C ASP A 327 7.22 12.17 8.21
N PRO A 328 8.33 12.77 7.71
CA PRO A 328 8.71 14.13 8.07
C PRO A 328 7.76 15.19 7.51
N PHE A 329 6.99 14.92 6.45
CA PHE A 329 6.06 15.89 5.88
C PHE A 329 4.81 16.02 6.76
N LEU A 330 4.58 17.22 7.27
CA LEU A 330 3.43 17.56 8.10
C LEU A 330 2.29 18.08 7.22
N ILE A 331 1.05 17.76 7.60
CA ILE A 331 -0.15 18.30 6.96
C ILE A 331 -1.01 18.97 8.03
N PRO A 332 -0.76 20.24 8.37
CA PRO A 332 -1.62 21.00 9.28
C PRO A 332 -3.00 21.20 8.66
N LEU A 333 -4.06 21.13 9.48
CA LEU A 333 -5.45 21.22 9.03
C LEU A 333 -5.77 22.53 8.30
N ASP A 334 -5.30 23.63 8.85
CA ASP A 334 -5.54 25.00 8.38
C ASP A 334 -4.63 25.40 7.22
N LYS A 335 -3.58 24.62 6.95
CA LYS A 335 -2.53 24.94 5.95
C LYS A 335 -2.24 23.79 5.01
N LYS A 336 -3.19 22.90 4.80
CA LYS A 336 -3.05 21.73 3.94
C LYS A 336 -2.54 22.10 2.55
N ASP A 337 -3.18 23.04 1.87
CA ASP A 337 -2.80 23.45 0.51
C ASP A 337 -1.38 24.05 0.45
N LEU A 338 -0.95 24.78 1.49
CA LEU A 338 0.40 25.31 1.60
C LEU A 338 1.44 24.20 1.84
N ALA A 339 1.13 23.24 2.71
CA ALA A 339 1.98 22.08 2.96
C ALA A 339 2.15 21.22 1.71
N ASP A 340 1.07 21.03 0.96
CA ASP A 340 1.10 20.29 -0.29
C ASP A 340 1.92 21.01 -1.37
N ALA A 341 1.75 22.33 -1.49
CA ALA A 341 2.56 23.14 -2.39
C ALA A 341 4.04 23.08 -2.00
N ALA A 342 4.37 23.18 -0.71
CA ALA A 342 5.74 23.03 -0.22
C ALA A 342 6.31 21.65 -0.58
N LYS A 343 5.56 20.57 -0.34
CA LYS A 343 5.97 19.20 -0.70
C LYS A 343 6.22 19.04 -2.20
N ALA A 344 5.41 19.69 -3.04
CA ALA A 344 5.56 19.64 -4.49
C ALA A 344 6.89 20.27 -4.99
N HIS A 345 7.53 21.15 -4.22
CA HIS A 345 8.86 21.68 -4.60
C HIS A 345 9.94 20.61 -4.54
N PHE A 346 9.77 19.58 -3.71
CA PHE A 346 10.66 18.43 -3.61
C PHE A 346 10.30 17.32 -4.61
N SER A 347 9.07 17.31 -5.13
CA SER A 347 8.51 16.22 -5.92
C SER A 347 8.88 16.19 -7.39
N ARG A 348 9.95 16.88 -7.78
CA ARG A 348 10.45 16.78 -9.15
C ARG A 348 10.59 15.29 -9.48
N ASP A 349 10.09 14.87 -10.64
CA ASP A 349 10.34 13.51 -11.18
C ASP A 349 9.51 12.34 -10.59
N PHE A 350 8.32 12.58 -10.04
CA PHE A 350 7.36 11.51 -9.71
C PHE A 350 7.85 10.46 -8.68
N SER A 351 8.54 10.90 -7.63
CA SER A 351 9.09 10.02 -6.58
C SER A 351 8.97 10.61 -5.18
N ASP A 352 8.23 9.92 -4.31
CA ASP A 352 8.16 10.23 -2.88
C ASP A 352 9.52 10.05 -2.19
N HIS A 353 10.26 9.01 -2.56
CA HIS A 353 11.56 8.69 -1.99
C HIS A 353 12.62 9.75 -2.33
N LEU A 354 12.67 10.25 -3.57
CA LEU A 354 13.58 11.33 -3.96
C LEU A 354 13.15 12.68 -3.39
N ALA A 355 11.84 12.92 -3.23
CA ALA A 355 11.35 14.11 -2.53
C ALA A 355 11.85 14.16 -1.08
N LEU A 356 11.85 13.01 -0.39
CA LEU A 356 12.42 12.86 0.95
C LEU A 356 13.93 13.14 0.96
N VAL A 357 14.69 12.64 -0.02
CA VAL A 357 16.13 12.93 -0.14
C VAL A 357 16.38 14.43 -0.22
N ARG A 358 15.70 15.12 -1.12
CA ARG A 358 15.87 16.56 -1.34
C ARG A 358 15.46 17.39 -0.11
N ALA A 359 14.37 16.99 0.56
CA ALA A 359 13.93 17.65 1.79
C ALA A 359 14.96 17.50 2.92
N TYR A 360 15.55 16.32 3.08
CA TYR A 360 16.61 16.08 4.06
C TYR A 360 17.90 16.82 3.71
N GLU A 361 18.33 16.82 2.45
CA GLU A 361 19.54 17.53 2.02
C GLU A 361 19.43 19.04 2.29
N GLY A 362 18.31 19.65 1.91
CA GLY A 362 18.08 21.06 2.20
C GLY A 362 18.00 21.37 3.69
N TRP A 363 17.41 20.46 4.50
CA TRP A 363 17.45 20.58 5.96
C TRP A 363 18.87 20.44 6.52
N ARG A 364 19.67 19.49 6.03
CA ARG A 364 21.06 19.26 6.46
C ARG A 364 21.93 20.48 6.20
N ASP A 365 21.79 21.11 5.03
CA ASP A 365 22.49 22.35 4.71
C ASP A 365 22.05 23.51 5.61
N ALA A 366 20.74 23.66 5.85
CA ALA A 366 20.23 24.69 6.75
C ALA A 366 20.63 24.46 8.22
N GLU A 367 20.70 23.21 8.68
CA GLU A 367 21.13 22.86 10.04
C GLU A 367 22.61 23.20 10.26
N ARG A 368 23.47 23.06 9.22
CA ARG A 368 24.87 23.52 9.27
C ARG A 368 24.96 25.03 9.52
N ASP A 369 24.01 25.79 8.99
CA ASP A 369 23.91 27.25 9.16
C ASP A 369 23.03 27.65 10.37
N LEU A 370 22.71 26.70 11.27
CA LEU A 370 21.85 26.87 12.45
C LEU A 370 20.41 27.34 12.13
N ALA A 371 19.99 27.22 10.87
CA ALA A 371 18.68 27.60 10.36
C ALA A 371 17.73 26.40 10.12
N GLY A 372 18.10 25.19 10.56
CA GLY A 372 17.34 23.97 10.28
C GLY A 372 15.91 23.98 10.83
N TYR A 373 15.67 24.61 11.99
CA TYR A 373 14.29 24.80 12.50
C TYR A 373 13.45 25.69 11.59
N GLU A 374 14.02 26.81 11.12
CA GLU A 374 13.34 27.73 10.20
C GLU A 374 13.07 27.05 8.85
N TYR A 375 14.02 26.26 8.35
CA TYR A 375 13.83 25.44 7.16
C TYR A 375 12.67 24.45 7.32
N CYS A 376 12.60 23.74 8.45
CA CYS A 376 11.51 22.83 8.74
C CYS A 376 10.16 23.56 8.79
N TRP A 377 10.10 24.71 9.46
CA TRP A 377 8.88 25.52 9.55
C TRP A 377 8.39 25.98 8.17
N LYS A 378 9.28 26.53 7.33
CA LYS A 378 8.94 27.02 5.98
C LYS A 378 8.42 25.92 5.06
N ASN A 379 8.96 24.70 5.20
CA ASN A 379 8.66 23.59 4.31
C ASN A 379 7.67 22.57 4.89
N PHE A 380 7.03 22.88 6.02
CA PHE A 380 6.09 21.98 6.71
C PHE A 380 6.72 20.61 7.04
N LEU A 381 7.95 20.62 7.55
CA LEU A 381 8.68 19.43 7.95
C LEU A 381 8.77 19.31 9.48
N SER A 382 8.77 18.08 9.97
CA SER A 382 9.03 17.76 11.37
C SER A 382 10.53 17.81 11.67
N ALA A 383 10.97 18.82 12.43
CA ALA A 383 12.37 18.93 12.88
C ALA A 383 12.81 17.70 13.70
N GLN A 384 11.89 17.09 14.47
CA GLN A 384 12.20 15.85 15.21
C GLN A 384 12.40 14.67 14.26
N SER A 385 11.55 14.53 13.23
CA SER A 385 11.72 13.47 12.23
C SER A 385 13.02 13.63 11.46
N MET A 386 13.39 14.86 11.08
CA MET A 386 14.67 15.11 10.40
C MET A 386 15.88 14.75 11.27
N LYS A 387 15.87 15.11 12.55
CA LYS A 387 16.93 14.70 13.49
C LYS A 387 16.97 13.19 13.73
N ALA A 388 15.81 12.53 13.75
CA ALA A 388 15.73 11.08 13.87
C ALA A 388 16.30 10.39 12.60
N ILE A 389 15.97 10.90 11.41
CA ILE A 389 16.54 10.45 10.13
C ILE A 389 18.07 10.60 10.17
N ASP A 390 18.59 11.76 10.58
CA ASP A 390 20.03 12.00 10.68
C ASP A 390 20.74 11.02 11.64
N SER A 391 20.09 10.72 12.76
CA SER A 391 20.62 9.79 13.76
C SER A 391 20.64 8.35 13.21
N LEU A 392 19.52 7.89 12.63
CA LEU A 392 19.44 6.55 12.03
C LEU A 392 20.39 6.37 10.85
N ARG A 393 20.62 7.42 10.04
CA ARG A 393 21.63 7.37 8.97
C ARG A 393 23.01 7.03 9.51
N LYS A 394 23.41 7.64 10.64
CA LYS A 394 24.69 7.35 11.31
C LYS A 394 24.72 5.93 11.87
N GLU A 395 23.64 5.47 12.48
CA GLU A 395 23.53 4.10 13.00
C GLU A 395 23.61 3.06 11.89
N PHE A 396 22.86 3.24 10.79
CA PHE A 396 22.89 2.33 9.64
C PHE A 396 24.24 2.31 8.95
N TYR A 397 24.90 3.47 8.82
CA TYR A 397 26.28 3.53 8.34
C TYR A 397 27.24 2.72 9.24
N SER A 398 27.13 2.89 10.57
CA SER A 398 27.93 2.12 11.53
C SER A 398 27.71 0.62 11.38
N LEU A 399 26.45 0.19 11.27
CA LEU A 399 26.12 -1.22 11.07
C LEU A 399 26.69 -1.78 9.77
N LEU A 400 26.61 -1.03 8.66
CA LEU A 400 27.26 -1.44 7.40
C LEU A 400 28.78 -1.55 7.55
N ASN A 401 29.40 -0.62 8.28
CA ASN A 401 30.83 -0.66 8.57
C ASN A 401 31.20 -1.90 9.41
N ASP A 402 30.36 -2.26 10.38
CA ASP A 402 30.54 -3.47 11.20
C ASP A 402 30.39 -4.77 10.37
N THR A 403 29.56 -4.76 9.33
CA THR A 403 29.49 -5.89 8.37
C THR A 403 30.72 -5.99 7.46
N GLY A 404 31.56 -4.95 7.41
CA GLY A 404 32.70 -4.83 6.52
C GLY A 404 32.34 -4.47 5.07
N LEU A 405 31.06 -4.25 4.76
CA LEU A 405 30.59 -3.88 3.41
C LEU A 405 31.03 -2.46 3.02
N VAL A 406 31.13 -1.57 4.00
CA VAL A 406 31.69 -0.24 3.85
C VAL A 406 32.87 -0.05 4.79
N ASP A 407 33.78 0.86 4.46
CA ASP A 407 34.85 1.30 5.34
C ASP A 407 34.54 2.67 5.96
N SER A 408 35.50 3.24 6.69
CA SER A 408 35.32 4.53 7.37
C SER A 408 35.21 5.72 6.42
N ASN A 409 35.55 5.58 5.13
CA ASN A 409 35.53 6.66 4.15
C ASN A 409 34.24 6.65 3.31
N ILE A 410 33.21 7.31 3.84
CA ILE A 410 31.90 7.44 3.19
C ILE A 410 31.97 7.98 1.76
N THR A 411 32.96 8.80 1.41
CA THR A 411 33.04 9.43 0.08
C THR A 411 33.25 8.42 -1.05
N MET A 412 33.87 7.27 -0.77
CA MET A 412 34.10 6.22 -1.76
C MET A 412 32.81 5.52 -2.20
N TYR A 413 31.78 5.53 -1.35
CA TYR A 413 30.50 4.86 -1.60
C TYR A 413 29.43 5.81 -2.15
N ASN A 414 29.84 6.93 -2.76
CA ASN A 414 28.94 7.99 -3.20
C ASN A 414 29.24 8.55 -4.59
N SER A 415 30.05 7.84 -5.39
CA SER A 415 30.44 8.27 -6.75
C SER A 415 29.23 8.53 -7.67
N TRP A 416 28.12 7.83 -7.45
CA TRP A 416 26.92 7.91 -8.29
C TRP A 416 25.68 8.39 -7.54
N SER A 417 25.85 9.06 -6.40
CA SER A 417 24.72 9.49 -5.55
C SER A 417 23.82 10.56 -6.18
N TYR A 418 24.26 11.23 -7.24
CA TYR A 418 23.44 12.20 -7.98
C TYR A 418 22.76 11.61 -9.23
N ASP A 419 22.98 10.33 -9.53
CA ASP A 419 22.33 9.65 -10.67
C ASP A 419 20.92 9.18 -10.28
N GLU A 420 19.93 10.01 -10.53
CA GLU A 420 18.54 9.71 -10.14
C GLU A 420 17.97 8.43 -10.78
N HIS A 421 18.41 8.08 -12.00
CA HIS A 421 17.95 6.85 -12.65
C HIS A 421 18.50 5.63 -11.92
N LEU A 422 19.77 5.66 -11.50
CA LEU A 422 20.37 4.62 -10.68
C LEU A 422 19.73 4.56 -9.28
N LEU A 423 19.40 5.69 -8.67
CA LEU A 423 18.67 5.72 -7.40
C LEU A 423 17.29 5.04 -7.52
N ARG A 424 16.52 5.33 -8.58
CA ARG A 424 15.25 4.62 -8.87
C ARG A 424 15.45 3.13 -9.02
N ALA A 425 16.55 2.73 -9.66
CA ALA A 425 16.90 1.33 -9.84
C ALA A 425 17.20 0.62 -8.52
N ILE A 426 17.94 1.26 -7.62
CA ILE A 426 18.20 0.74 -6.28
C ILE A 426 16.92 0.68 -5.43
N ILE A 427 16.07 1.71 -5.51
CA ILE A 427 14.75 1.72 -4.86
C ILE A 427 13.91 0.55 -5.37
N CYS A 428 13.87 0.32 -6.69
CA CYS A 428 13.19 -0.83 -7.30
C CYS A 428 13.72 -2.15 -6.74
N TYR A 429 15.05 -2.33 -6.68
CA TYR A 429 15.66 -3.56 -6.16
C TYR A 429 15.30 -3.85 -4.70
N GLY A 430 15.25 -2.81 -3.88
CA GLY A 430 14.85 -2.89 -2.49
C GLY A 430 13.36 -3.23 -2.34
N LEU A 431 12.49 -2.47 -3.00
CA LEU A 431 11.04 -2.54 -2.80
C LEU A 431 10.35 -3.66 -3.59
N TYR A 432 11.02 -4.26 -4.58
CA TYR A 432 10.52 -5.44 -5.29
C TYR A 432 10.14 -6.57 -4.29
N PRO A 433 8.98 -7.24 -4.44
CA PRO A 433 8.02 -7.21 -5.56
C PRO A 433 6.89 -6.15 -5.45
N GLY A 434 7.02 -5.13 -4.61
CA GLY A 434 6.07 -4.03 -4.45
C GLY A 434 5.97 -3.13 -5.69
N ILE A 435 5.31 -3.63 -6.75
CA ILE A 435 5.14 -2.97 -8.05
C ILE A 435 3.68 -2.74 -8.35
N CYS A 436 3.41 -1.61 -8.97
CA CYS A 436 2.12 -1.20 -9.50
C CYS A 436 2.26 -0.79 -10.97
N SER A 437 1.38 -1.29 -11.83
CA SER A 437 1.28 -0.86 -13.23
C SER A 437 0.49 0.43 -13.33
N VAL A 438 0.96 1.32 -14.20
CA VAL A 438 0.27 2.55 -14.62
C VAL A 438 -0.39 2.28 -15.96
N LEU A 439 -1.72 2.28 -16.00
CA LEU A 439 -2.50 2.09 -17.22
C LEU A 439 -3.07 3.42 -17.66
N HIS A 440 -2.56 3.97 -18.76
CA HIS A 440 -3.04 5.22 -19.34
C HIS A 440 -4.31 5.03 -20.15
N ASN A 441 -5.28 5.91 -19.91
CA ASN A 441 -6.48 6.13 -20.72
C ASN A 441 -6.38 7.52 -21.39
N GLU A 442 -7.30 7.85 -22.30
CA GLU A 442 -7.26 9.12 -23.06
C GLU A 442 -7.17 10.40 -22.19
N LYS A 443 -7.73 10.38 -20.98
CA LYS A 443 -7.82 11.55 -20.07
C LYS A 443 -7.38 11.28 -18.64
N SER A 444 -6.97 10.06 -18.31
CA SER A 444 -6.63 9.66 -16.94
C SER A 444 -5.70 8.45 -16.93
N PHE A 445 -5.24 8.05 -15.75
CA PHE A 445 -4.59 6.75 -15.57
C PHE A 445 -5.29 5.95 -14.48
N SER A 446 -5.09 4.63 -14.50
CA SER A 446 -5.50 3.74 -13.43
C SER A 446 -4.31 2.93 -12.95
N LEU A 447 -4.26 2.67 -11.65
CA LEU A 447 -3.18 1.97 -11.00
C LEU A 447 -3.62 0.56 -10.64
N LYS A 448 -2.77 -0.44 -10.92
CA LYS A 448 -3.06 -1.84 -10.61
C LYS A 448 -1.89 -2.61 -10.02
N THR A 449 -2.16 -3.41 -8.99
CA THR A 449 -1.21 -4.36 -8.37
C THR A 449 -1.60 -5.80 -8.65
N MET A 450 -0.66 -6.73 -8.41
CA MET A 450 -0.86 -8.18 -8.56
C MET A 450 -1.95 -8.72 -7.67
N GLU A 451 -1.93 -8.33 -6.41
CA GLU A 451 -2.73 -8.98 -5.39
C GLU A 451 -4.12 -8.32 -5.26
N ASP A 452 -4.23 -7.00 -5.48
CA ASP A 452 -5.47 -6.27 -5.20
C ASP A 452 -6.20 -5.76 -6.45
N GLY A 453 -5.63 -5.91 -7.64
CA GLY A 453 -6.18 -5.28 -8.84
C GLY A 453 -6.09 -3.76 -8.74
N GLN A 454 -7.21 -3.04 -8.84
CA GLN A 454 -7.18 -1.57 -8.82
C GLN A 454 -6.83 -1.00 -7.44
N VAL A 455 -5.82 -0.12 -7.42
CA VAL A 455 -5.35 0.59 -6.22
C VAL A 455 -5.37 2.10 -6.44
N LEU A 456 -5.22 2.86 -5.36
CA LEU A 456 -5.09 4.33 -5.39
C LEU A 456 -3.80 4.76 -4.70
N LEU A 457 -3.34 5.98 -4.97
CA LEU A 457 -2.28 6.61 -4.19
C LEU A 457 -2.87 7.28 -2.96
N HIS A 458 -2.19 7.19 -1.83
CA HIS A 458 -2.55 7.94 -0.64
C HIS A 458 -2.42 9.44 -0.90
N SER A 459 -3.29 10.28 -0.32
CA SER A 459 -3.35 11.71 -0.62
C SER A 459 -2.08 12.52 -0.30
N ASN A 460 -1.22 11.94 0.53
CA ASN A 460 0.07 12.50 0.91
C ASN A 460 1.21 12.11 -0.05
N SER A 461 0.99 11.14 -0.95
CA SER A 461 1.99 10.84 -1.99
C SER A 461 2.06 12.00 -2.97
N VAL A 462 3.27 12.35 -3.41
CA VAL A 462 3.51 13.40 -4.39
C VAL A 462 2.83 13.09 -5.73
N ASN A 463 2.75 11.81 -6.08
CA ASN A 463 2.15 11.32 -7.33
C ASN A 463 0.62 11.34 -7.30
N ALA A 464 -0.02 11.55 -6.14
CA ALA A 464 -1.47 11.48 -6.00
C ALA A 464 -2.21 12.62 -6.71
N ARG A 465 -1.51 13.70 -7.06
CA ARG A 465 -2.08 14.92 -7.67
C ARG A 465 -1.72 15.09 -9.13
N ASP A 466 -0.78 14.30 -9.63
CA ASP A 466 -0.40 14.35 -11.02
C ASP A 466 -1.54 13.86 -11.89
N SER A 467 -1.85 14.63 -12.94
CA SER A 467 -2.86 14.25 -13.93
C SER A 467 -2.38 13.12 -14.84
N ARG A 468 -1.06 12.93 -14.94
CA ARG A 468 -0.40 11.90 -15.73
C ARG A 468 0.95 11.54 -15.13
N ILE A 469 1.21 10.24 -15.00
CA ILE A 469 2.53 9.70 -14.63
C ILE A 469 3.18 9.17 -15.92
N PRO A 470 4.29 9.73 -16.42
CA PRO A 470 4.88 9.36 -17.71
C PRO A 470 5.75 8.09 -17.63
N TYR A 471 5.41 7.16 -16.74
CA TYR A 471 6.13 5.92 -16.52
C TYR A 471 5.15 4.74 -16.54
N PRO A 472 5.59 3.55 -16.98
CA PRO A 472 4.76 2.35 -17.01
C PRO A 472 4.53 1.75 -15.62
N TRP A 473 5.41 2.02 -14.65
CA TRP A 473 5.38 1.41 -13.34
C TRP A 473 5.60 2.40 -12.20
N LEU A 474 5.05 2.06 -11.05
CA LEU A 474 5.40 2.61 -9.74
C LEU A 474 5.91 1.47 -8.86
N VAL A 475 6.98 1.71 -8.10
CA VAL A 475 7.37 0.87 -6.95
C VAL A 475 6.94 1.53 -5.66
N PHE A 476 6.55 0.73 -4.66
CA PHE A 476 6.02 1.22 -3.39
C PHE A 476 6.54 0.39 -2.22
N ASN A 477 6.68 1.01 -1.05
CA ASN A 477 7.12 0.34 0.18
C ASN A 477 5.94 -0.29 0.93
N GLU A 478 4.88 0.47 1.16
CA GLU A 478 3.69 0.00 1.89
C GLU A 478 2.40 0.22 1.10
N LYS A 479 1.53 -0.78 1.15
CA LYS A 479 0.12 -0.65 0.78
C LYS A 479 -0.76 -0.93 2.00
N ILE A 480 -1.89 -0.26 2.09
CA ILE A 480 -2.83 -0.41 3.19
C ILE A 480 -4.27 -0.38 2.70
N LYS A 481 -5.07 -1.34 3.17
CA LYS A 481 -6.49 -1.39 2.87
C LYS A 481 -7.30 -0.73 3.99
N VAL A 482 -7.99 0.35 3.64
CA VAL A 482 -8.92 1.05 4.54
C VAL A 482 -10.34 0.90 3.99
N ASN A 483 -10.65 1.63 2.91
CA ASN A 483 -11.90 1.48 2.15
C ASN A 483 -11.65 0.87 0.77
N CYS A 484 -10.56 1.31 0.18
CA CYS A 484 -9.86 0.73 -0.95
C CYS A 484 -8.40 0.53 -0.54
N VAL A 485 -7.61 -0.04 -1.42
CA VAL A 485 -6.17 -0.26 -1.21
C VAL A 485 -5.44 0.99 -1.67
N PHE A 486 -4.68 1.58 -0.75
CA PHE A 486 -3.84 2.75 -0.99
C PHE A 486 -2.37 2.37 -0.93
N LEU A 487 -1.59 2.83 -1.90
CA LEU A 487 -0.12 2.85 -1.81
C LEU A 487 0.27 4.12 -1.05
N ARG A 488 1.05 3.98 0.03
CA ARG A 488 1.40 5.12 0.90
C ARG A 488 2.42 6.05 0.26
N ASP A 489 3.38 5.45 -0.42
CA ASP A 489 4.51 6.07 -1.08
C ASP A 489 4.70 5.40 -2.45
N SER A 490 5.34 6.10 -3.38
CA SER A 490 5.60 5.56 -4.70
C SER A 490 6.81 6.20 -5.37
N THR A 491 7.42 5.47 -6.31
CA THR A 491 8.44 5.99 -7.22
C THR A 491 8.25 5.43 -8.60
N ALA A 492 8.17 6.32 -9.58
CA ALA A 492 8.00 5.96 -10.96
C ALA A 492 9.28 5.35 -11.55
N ILE A 493 9.16 4.22 -12.26
CA ILE A 493 10.29 3.49 -12.85
C ILE A 493 9.98 3.04 -14.29
N SER A 494 11.04 2.84 -15.07
CA SER A 494 10.96 2.38 -16.45
C SER A 494 11.01 0.84 -16.56
N ASP A 495 10.84 0.33 -17.78
CA ASP A 495 10.92 -1.12 -18.05
C ASP A 495 12.34 -1.64 -17.87
N SER A 496 13.34 -0.86 -18.30
CA SER A 496 14.75 -1.20 -18.15
C SER A 496 15.13 -1.35 -16.68
N VAL A 497 14.63 -0.45 -15.83
CA VAL A 497 14.82 -0.54 -14.38
C VAL A 497 14.19 -1.82 -13.83
N LEU A 498 12.94 -2.11 -14.19
CA LEU A 498 12.24 -3.29 -13.71
C LEU A 498 12.91 -4.61 -14.17
N LEU A 499 13.35 -4.69 -15.42
CA LEU A 499 14.05 -5.85 -15.97
C LEU A 499 15.40 -6.07 -15.30
N LEU A 500 16.18 -5.01 -15.10
CA LEU A 500 17.54 -5.13 -14.54
C LEU A 500 17.56 -5.23 -13.02
N PHE A 501 16.60 -4.64 -12.29
CA PHE A 501 16.61 -4.55 -10.82
C PHE A 501 15.42 -5.21 -10.14
N GLY A 502 14.46 -5.76 -10.88
CA GLY A 502 13.38 -6.56 -10.32
C GLY A 502 13.80 -7.99 -9.93
N GLY A 503 12.86 -8.92 -10.03
CA GLY A 503 13.07 -10.35 -9.73
C GLY A 503 13.65 -11.17 -10.88
N THR A 504 13.58 -12.49 -10.73
CA THR A 504 14.13 -13.45 -11.69
C THR A 504 13.40 -13.40 -13.04
N ILE A 505 14.17 -13.30 -14.12
CA ILE A 505 13.67 -13.33 -15.50
C ILE A 505 13.67 -14.77 -16.03
N SER A 506 12.51 -15.23 -16.50
CA SER A 506 12.38 -16.49 -17.26
C SER A 506 12.04 -16.23 -18.73
N LYS A 507 12.40 -17.19 -19.60
CA LYS A 507 12.01 -17.16 -21.02
C LYS A 507 10.54 -17.52 -21.16
N GLY A 508 9.82 -16.76 -21.98
CA GLY A 508 8.44 -17.05 -22.36
C GLY A 508 8.35 -18.09 -23.48
N GLU A 509 7.17 -18.15 -24.10
CA GLU A 509 6.84 -19.16 -25.12
C GLU A 509 7.45 -18.88 -26.50
N VAL A 510 7.79 -17.61 -26.77
CA VAL A 510 8.34 -17.16 -28.05
C VAL A 510 9.65 -16.42 -27.85
N ASP A 511 10.48 -16.37 -28.89
CA ASP A 511 11.72 -15.62 -28.85
C ASP A 511 11.43 -14.13 -28.59
N GLY A 512 12.23 -13.50 -27.72
CA GLY A 512 12.01 -12.11 -27.32
C GLY A 512 10.93 -11.90 -26.23
N HIS A 513 10.29 -12.98 -25.75
CA HIS A 513 9.37 -12.92 -24.62
C HIS A 513 10.10 -13.22 -23.30
N LEU A 514 10.08 -12.25 -22.38
CA LEU A 514 10.57 -12.41 -21.01
C LEU A 514 9.41 -12.39 -20.02
N LYS A 515 9.50 -13.22 -18.97
CA LYS A 515 8.50 -13.34 -17.90
C LYS A 515 9.13 -13.08 -16.54
N MET A 516 8.38 -12.48 -15.63
CA MET A 516 8.71 -12.38 -14.20
C MET A 516 7.48 -12.73 -13.36
N LEU A 517 7.68 -13.09 -12.09
CA LEU A 517 6.60 -13.47 -11.16
C LEU A 517 5.66 -14.54 -11.74
N GLY A 518 6.23 -15.63 -12.27
CA GLY A 518 5.45 -16.73 -12.84
C GLY A 518 4.67 -16.36 -14.12
N GLY A 519 5.02 -15.27 -14.79
CA GLY A 519 4.32 -14.78 -15.99
C GLY A 519 3.29 -13.70 -15.71
N TYR A 520 3.21 -13.17 -14.49
CA TYR A 520 2.36 -12.02 -14.20
C TYR A 520 2.85 -10.74 -14.89
N LEU A 521 4.17 -10.60 -15.04
CA LEU A 521 4.79 -9.54 -15.82
C LEU A 521 5.39 -10.15 -17.09
N GLU A 522 4.87 -9.74 -18.24
CA GLU A 522 5.27 -10.26 -19.56
C GLU A 522 5.83 -9.13 -20.43
N PHE A 523 7.07 -9.27 -20.87
CA PHE A 523 7.80 -8.29 -21.68
C PHE A 523 8.03 -8.86 -23.08
N PHE A 524 7.58 -8.14 -24.10
CA PHE A 524 7.74 -8.52 -25.50
C PHE A 524 8.68 -7.54 -26.20
N MET A 525 9.80 -8.04 -26.70
CA MET A 525 10.81 -7.22 -27.37
C MET A 525 11.55 -8.03 -28.44
N ASN A 526 12.45 -7.38 -29.18
CA ASN A 526 13.31 -8.10 -30.13
C ASN A 526 14.14 -9.17 -29.40
N PRO A 527 14.27 -10.39 -29.94
CA PRO A 527 15.07 -11.46 -29.33
C PRO A 527 16.50 -11.06 -28.93
N THR A 528 17.18 -10.21 -29.71
CA THR A 528 18.53 -9.73 -29.38
C THR A 528 18.53 -8.83 -28.16
N ILE A 529 17.53 -7.96 -28.03
CA ILE A 529 17.34 -7.08 -26.86
C ILE A 529 17.00 -7.90 -25.63
N ALA A 530 16.13 -8.91 -25.77
CA ALA A 530 15.78 -9.80 -24.67
C ALA A 530 17.00 -10.54 -24.12
N GLU A 531 17.87 -11.06 -24.98
CA GLU A 531 19.09 -11.74 -24.54
C GLU A 531 20.12 -10.76 -23.94
N MET A 532 20.21 -9.53 -24.46
CA MET A 532 21.01 -8.46 -23.86
C MET A 532 20.59 -8.18 -22.41
N TYR A 533 19.29 -7.97 -22.14
CA TYR A 533 18.80 -7.77 -20.77
C TYR A 533 19.12 -8.95 -19.86
N ARG A 534 18.99 -10.18 -20.37
CA ARG A 534 19.33 -11.39 -19.60
C ARG A 534 20.82 -11.48 -19.29
N SER A 535 21.70 -11.13 -20.23
CA SER A 535 23.15 -11.11 -19.99
C SER A 535 23.53 -10.03 -18.98
N LEU A 536 23.06 -8.80 -19.18
CA LEU A 536 23.33 -7.69 -18.26
C LEU A 536 22.82 -7.98 -16.85
N ARG A 537 21.62 -8.57 -16.73
CA ARG A 537 21.07 -8.96 -15.42
C ARG A 537 21.95 -10.01 -14.74
N ARG A 538 22.38 -11.04 -15.46
CA ARG A 538 23.28 -12.08 -14.92
C ARG A 538 24.60 -11.49 -14.44
N GLU A 539 25.21 -10.62 -15.25
CA GLU A 539 26.48 -9.97 -14.90
C GLU A 539 26.32 -9.02 -13.70
N LEU A 540 25.18 -8.32 -13.58
CA LEU A 540 24.85 -7.50 -12.41
C LEU A 540 24.67 -8.35 -11.15
N ASP A 541 23.93 -9.45 -11.24
CA ASP A 541 23.75 -10.38 -10.11
C ASP A 541 25.09 -10.99 -9.67
N GLU A 542 25.97 -11.32 -10.62
CA GLU A 542 27.33 -11.81 -10.35
C GLU A 542 28.21 -10.75 -9.67
N LEU A 543 28.16 -9.49 -10.13
CA LEU A 543 28.82 -8.36 -9.48
C LEU A 543 28.37 -8.23 -8.02
N ILE A 544 27.05 -8.18 -7.78
CA ILE A 544 26.49 -8.03 -6.43
C ILE A 544 26.93 -9.20 -5.56
N HIS A 545 26.77 -10.44 -6.04
CA HIS A 545 27.16 -11.63 -5.29
C HIS A 545 28.66 -11.65 -4.94
N THR A 546 29.52 -11.32 -5.91
CA THR A 546 30.98 -11.29 -5.72
C THR A 546 31.39 -10.19 -4.74
N LYS A 547 30.76 -9.02 -4.80
CA LYS A 547 30.99 -7.93 -3.84
C LYS A 547 30.56 -8.31 -2.43
N LEU A 548 29.44 -9.02 -2.26
CA LEU A 548 28.99 -9.46 -0.93
C LEU A 548 29.88 -10.56 -0.33
N LEU A 549 30.45 -11.43 -1.17
CA LEU A 549 31.46 -12.41 -0.74
C LEU A 549 32.81 -11.76 -0.43
N ASN A 550 33.18 -10.72 -1.18
CA ASN A 550 34.44 -9.99 -1.05
C ASN A 550 34.17 -8.49 -0.82
N PRO A 551 33.83 -8.06 0.40
CA PRO A 551 33.39 -6.68 0.68
C PRO A 551 34.40 -5.60 0.28
N ARG A 552 35.70 -5.92 0.34
CA ARG A 552 36.80 -5.03 -0.04
C ARG A 552 37.10 -5.00 -1.54
N MET A 553 36.37 -5.77 -2.35
CA MET A 553 36.54 -5.79 -3.81
C MET A 553 36.25 -4.41 -4.37
N ASP A 554 37.16 -3.89 -5.18
CA ASP A 554 36.92 -2.67 -5.91
C ASP A 554 35.98 -2.92 -7.09
N VAL A 555 34.97 -2.06 -7.25
CA VAL A 555 33.93 -2.18 -8.28
C VAL A 555 34.40 -1.57 -9.62
N HIS A 556 35.57 -0.91 -9.65
CA HIS A 556 36.11 -0.30 -10.87
C HIS A 556 36.31 -1.30 -12.01
N SER A 557 36.58 -2.58 -11.73
CA SER A 557 36.66 -3.63 -12.76
C SER A 557 35.35 -3.88 -13.49
N TYR A 558 34.22 -3.43 -12.93
CA TYR A 558 32.88 -3.52 -13.50
C TYR A 558 32.37 -2.17 -14.02
N HIS A 559 33.25 -1.17 -14.18
CA HIS A 559 32.88 0.18 -14.61
C HIS A 559 32.16 0.19 -15.96
N GLU A 560 32.57 -0.65 -16.92
CA GLU A 560 31.92 -0.75 -18.23
C GLU A 560 30.48 -1.28 -18.12
N LEU A 561 30.29 -2.35 -17.34
CA LEU A 561 28.96 -2.90 -17.04
C LEU A 561 28.05 -1.86 -16.40
N LEU A 562 28.53 -1.17 -15.36
CA LEU A 562 27.76 -0.14 -14.67
C LEU A 562 27.43 1.04 -15.58
N SER A 563 28.38 1.45 -16.44
CA SER A 563 28.15 2.51 -17.43
C SER A 563 27.11 2.10 -18.46
N ALA A 564 27.15 0.86 -18.95
CA ALA A 564 26.17 0.32 -19.88
C ALA A 564 24.77 0.25 -19.26
N ILE A 565 24.66 -0.22 -18.02
CA ILE A 565 23.39 -0.26 -17.27
C ILE A 565 22.84 1.16 -17.08
N ARG A 566 23.68 2.11 -16.65
CA ARG A 566 23.28 3.50 -16.42
C ARG A 566 22.79 4.18 -17.70
N LEU A 567 23.50 4.00 -18.81
CA LEU A 567 23.08 4.52 -20.11
C LEU A 567 21.74 3.91 -20.55
N LEU A 568 21.55 2.61 -20.35
CA LEU A 568 20.32 1.91 -20.72
C LEU A 568 19.11 2.41 -19.93
N ILE A 569 19.25 2.61 -18.61
CA ILE A 569 18.15 3.10 -17.77
C ILE A 569 17.88 4.60 -17.94
N SER A 570 18.88 5.41 -18.32
CA SER A 570 18.69 6.85 -18.54
C SER A 570 18.02 7.16 -19.88
N GLU A 571 18.31 6.35 -20.91
CA GLU A 571 17.78 6.54 -22.27
C GLU A 571 16.43 5.81 -22.51
N ASP A 572 15.87 5.17 -21.48
CA ASP A 572 14.59 4.47 -21.59
C ASP A 572 13.44 5.47 -21.76
N GLN A 573 12.77 5.42 -22.92
CA GLN A 573 11.67 6.31 -23.28
C GLN A 573 10.36 6.02 -22.52
N CYS A 574 10.34 5.03 -21.62
CA CYS A 574 9.20 4.72 -20.76
C CYS A 574 7.91 4.41 -21.53
N GLY A 575 8.02 3.92 -22.77
CA GLY A 575 6.90 3.66 -23.67
C GLY A 575 6.09 2.40 -23.36
N GLY A 576 6.28 1.80 -22.19
CA GLY A 576 5.96 0.42 -21.84
C GLY A 576 4.62 -0.12 -22.33
N ARG A 577 4.63 -1.34 -22.87
CA ARG A 577 3.45 -2.06 -23.40
C ARG A 577 3.29 -3.40 -22.65
N PHE A 578 2.36 -3.48 -21.69
CA PHE A 578 2.24 -4.65 -20.81
C PHE A 578 0.84 -5.27 -20.71
N VAL A 579 0.87 -6.59 -20.49
CA VAL A 579 -0.29 -7.47 -20.34
C VAL A 579 -0.30 -8.08 -18.94
N PHE A 580 -1.35 -7.83 -18.15
CA PHE A 580 -1.67 -8.70 -17.02
C PHE A 580 -2.41 -9.93 -17.52
N SER A 581 -1.84 -11.11 -17.27
CA SER A 581 -2.53 -12.40 -17.38
C SER A 581 -2.42 -13.12 -16.03
N HIS A 582 -3.53 -13.70 -15.57
CA HIS A 582 -3.58 -14.49 -14.33
C HIS A 582 -3.70 -15.95 -14.76
N GLN A 583 -2.63 -16.75 -14.65
CA GLN A 583 -2.70 -18.19 -14.80
C GLN A 583 -2.19 -18.87 -13.53
N ILE A 584 -3.04 -19.73 -12.96
CA ILE A 584 -2.68 -20.65 -11.88
C ILE A 584 -2.16 -21.92 -12.55
N LEU A 585 -0.93 -22.33 -12.23
CA LEU A 585 -0.35 -23.61 -12.66
C LEU A 585 0.08 -24.42 -11.44
N LEU A 586 -0.26 -25.71 -11.44
CA LEU A 586 0.31 -26.79 -10.61
C LEU A 586 -0.12 -28.16 -11.20
N PRO A 587 0.61 -29.28 -10.97
CA PRO A 587 1.84 -29.70 -11.65
C PRO A 587 1.67 -30.98 -12.50
N SER A 588 2.76 -31.47 -13.10
CA SER A 588 2.78 -32.42 -14.24
C SER A 588 3.18 -33.89 -13.92
N LYS A 589 2.60 -34.82 -14.72
CA LYS A 589 3.06 -36.16 -15.26
C LYS A 589 2.92 -37.45 -14.40
N PRO A 590 2.95 -38.71 -14.97
CA PRO A 590 3.23 -39.16 -16.37
C PRO A 590 2.36 -40.32 -17.01
N CYS A 591 2.43 -40.44 -18.36
CA CYS A 591 2.32 -41.58 -19.32
C CYS A 591 1.34 -42.78 -19.18
N ALA A 592 0.57 -43.11 -20.25
CA ALA A 592 0.77 -44.25 -21.19
C ALA A 592 -0.53 -44.70 -21.97
N GLY A 593 -0.41 -44.95 -23.29
CA GLY A 593 -1.13 -46.02 -24.02
C GLY A 593 -2.38 -45.73 -24.89
N ALA A 594 -2.18 -45.59 -26.22
CA ALA A 594 -3.06 -45.98 -27.38
C ALA A 594 -4.52 -45.43 -27.53
N PRO A 595 -5.21 -45.70 -28.68
CA PRO A 595 -5.03 -45.26 -30.07
C PRO A 595 -6.09 -44.16 -30.47
N PRO A 596 -6.14 -43.61 -31.70
CA PRO A 596 -6.96 -42.40 -31.97
C PRO A 596 -8.43 -42.73 -32.27
N PRO A 597 -9.41 -41.95 -31.76
CA PRO A 597 -10.74 -41.92 -32.34
C PRO A 597 -11.13 -40.56 -32.94
N ALA A 598 -12.11 -40.65 -33.84
CA ALA A 598 -12.69 -39.70 -34.79
C ALA A 598 -13.22 -38.36 -34.21
N PRO A 599 -13.58 -37.37 -35.06
CA PRO A 599 -13.90 -36.02 -34.62
C PRO A 599 -15.35 -35.94 -34.12
N THR A 600 -15.55 -35.56 -32.87
CA THR A 600 -16.89 -35.27 -32.32
C THR A 600 -16.91 -33.99 -31.48
N SER A 601 -17.73 -33.05 -31.96
CA SER A 601 -18.55 -32.07 -31.23
C SER A 601 -17.97 -31.39 -29.98
N ARG A 602 -17.53 -30.13 -30.14
CA ARG A 602 -17.33 -29.18 -29.04
C ARG A 602 -18.67 -28.57 -28.60
N ILE A 603 -19.28 -29.11 -27.55
CA ILE A 603 -20.13 -28.35 -26.62
C ILE A 603 -19.94 -28.96 -25.23
N GLU A 604 -19.29 -28.25 -24.32
CA GLU A 604 -19.71 -28.19 -22.92
C GLU A 604 -19.14 -26.96 -22.23
N SER A 605 -19.95 -26.43 -21.32
CA SER A 605 -19.95 -25.05 -20.85
C SER A 605 -19.47 -25.03 -19.41
N GLY A 606 -18.39 -24.31 -19.11
CA GLY A 606 -17.92 -24.02 -17.75
C GLY A 606 -18.06 -22.53 -17.39
N PRO A 607 -18.28 -22.16 -16.11
CA PRO A 607 -18.46 -20.78 -15.69
C PRO A 607 -17.10 -20.11 -15.43
N GLY A 608 -16.51 -19.52 -16.46
CA GLY A 608 -15.26 -18.77 -16.38
C GLY A 608 -14.82 -18.36 -17.79
N GLY A 609 -15.12 -17.12 -18.17
CA GLY A 609 -15.10 -16.68 -19.56
C GLY A 609 -13.71 -16.37 -20.11
N ASP A 610 -13.10 -17.31 -20.82
CA ASP A 610 -12.14 -17.01 -21.88
C ASP A 610 -12.91 -16.57 -23.13
N ASN A 611 -13.04 -15.25 -23.31
CA ASN A 611 -13.78 -14.67 -24.43
C ASN A 611 -12.79 -14.03 -25.42
N ALA A 612 -12.59 -14.63 -26.59
CA ALA A 612 -11.72 -14.11 -27.64
C ALA A 612 -11.98 -12.63 -27.98
N LYS A 613 -13.24 -12.15 -27.83
CA LYS A 613 -13.58 -10.72 -27.99
C LYS A 613 -12.88 -9.82 -26.96
N SER A 614 -12.82 -10.24 -25.69
CA SER A 614 -12.15 -9.43 -24.66
C SER A 614 -10.64 -9.48 -24.82
N GLN A 615 -10.07 -10.60 -25.25
CA GLN A 615 -8.64 -10.72 -25.54
C GLN A 615 -8.23 -9.81 -26.70
N LEU A 616 -8.95 -9.82 -27.83
CA LEU A 616 -8.68 -8.95 -28.97
C LEU A 616 -8.85 -7.47 -28.62
N GLN A 617 -9.94 -7.11 -27.92
CA GLN A 617 -10.16 -5.73 -27.47
C GLN A 617 -9.04 -5.24 -26.56
N THR A 618 -8.57 -6.10 -25.66
CA THR A 618 -7.48 -5.76 -24.75
C THR A 618 -6.18 -5.56 -25.53
N LEU A 619 -5.87 -6.42 -26.51
CA LEU A 619 -4.68 -6.32 -27.35
C LEU A 619 -4.69 -5.04 -28.20
N LEU A 620 -5.82 -4.69 -28.80
CA LEU A 620 -5.95 -3.49 -29.65
C LEU A 620 -5.87 -2.19 -28.84
N ASN A 621 -6.55 -2.13 -27.69
CA ASN A 621 -6.44 -1.00 -26.77
C ASN A 621 -4.98 -0.81 -26.30
N ARG A 622 -4.24 -1.91 -26.07
CA ARG A 622 -2.82 -1.88 -25.70
C ARG A 622 -1.89 -1.38 -26.81
N ALA A 623 -2.27 -1.55 -28.07
CA ALA A 623 -1.53 -1.04 -29.22
C ALA A 623 -1.89 0.41 -29.59
N GLY A 624 -2.76 1.07 -28.80
CA GLY A 624 -3.22 2.44 -29.05
C GLY A 624 -4.29 2.53 -30.14
N TYR A 625 -4.90 1.40 -30.52
CA TYR A 625 -5.95 1.36 -31.53
C TYR A 625 -7.34 1.43 -30.88
N ALA A 626 -8.30 1.93 -31.66
CA ALA A 626 -9.70 1.95 -31.27
C ALA A 626 -10.24 0.54 -31.03
N THR A 627 -11.25 0.44 -30.18
CA THR A 627 -11.93 -0.82 -29.84
C THR A 627 -12.45 -1.52 -31.11
N PRO A 628 -12.26 -2.85 -31.24
CA PRO A 628 -12.72 -3.60 -32.41
C PRO A 628 -14.24 -3.55 -32.55
N THR A 629 -14.71 -3.30 -33.77
CA THR A 629 -16.13 -3.28 -34.13
C THR A 629 -16.51 -4.57 -34.85
N TYR A 630 -17.74 -5.06 -34.66
CA TYR A 630 -18.19 -6.32 -35.23
C TYR A 630 -19.42 -6.10 -36.12
N LYS A 631 -19.33 -6.56 -37.37
CA LYS A 631 -20.44 -6.58 -38.33
C LYS A 631 -20.86 -8.02 -38.56
N SER A 632 -22.09 -8.34 -38.19
CA SER A 632 -22.63 -9.71 -38.26
C SER A 632 -23.73 -9.79 -39.31
N LEU A 633 -23.60 -10.73 -40.25
CA LEU A 633 -24.55 -11.00 -41.32
C LEU A 633 -25.20 -12.38 -41.13
N GLN A 634 -26.50 -12.46 -41.38
CA GLN A 634 -27.24 -13.73 -41.40
C GLN A 634 -27.22 -14.29 -42.83
N LEU A 635 -26.81 -15.55 -42.97
CA LEU A 635 -26.70 -16.27 -44.23
C LEU A 635 -28.01 -17.02 -44.55
N ASN A 636 -28.20 -17.36 -45.82
CA ASN A 636 -29.41 -18.03 -46.34
C ASN A 636 -29.69 -19.39 -45.69
N ASN A 637 -28.73 -19.98 -44.98
CA ASN A 637 -28.83 -21.26 -44.29
C ASN A 637 -29.07 -21.12 -42.76
N ASN A 638 -29.58 -19.98 -42.29
CA ASN A 638 -29.79 -19.65 -40.87
C ASN A 638 -28.51 -19.62 -39.99
N GLN A 639 -27.33 -19.58 -40.59
CA GLN A 639 -26.07 -19.34 -39.86
C GLN A 639 -25.70 -17.85 -39.88
N PHE A 640 -24.90 -17.43 -38.91
CA PHE A 640 -24.37 -16.08 -38.78
C PHE A 640 -22.89 -16.07 -39.09
N ARG A 641 -22.43 -15.06 -39.81
CA ARG A 641 -21.01 -14.81 -40.05
C ARG A 641 -20.68 -13.40 -39.59
N ALA A 642 -19.61 -13.23 -38.84
CA ALA A 642 -19.18 -11.93 -38.37
C ALA A 642 -17.83 -11.55 -38.98
N THR A 643 -17.66 -10.24 -39.18
CA THR A 643 -16.40 -9.62 -39.55
C THR A 643 -16.02 -8.67 -38.42
N VAL A 644 -14.81 -8.79 -37.92
CA VAL A 644 -14.23 -7.83 -36.97
C VAL A 644 -13.42 -6.79 -37.73
N GLU A 645 -13.61 -5.52 -37.37
CA GLU A 645 -12.96 -4.37 -37.98
C GLU A 645 -12.22 -3.56 -36.93
N PHE A 646 -10.92 -3.36 -37.17
CA PHE A 646 -10.04 -2.53 -36.35
C PHE A 646 -8.90 -1.98 -37.20
N ASN A 647 -8.48 -0.73 -36.96
CA ASN A 647 -7.33 -0.11 -37.64
C ASN A 647 -7.33 -0.26 -39.19
N GLY A 648 -8.50 -0.16 -39.83
CA GLY A 648 -8.66 -0.32 -41.28
C GLY A 648 -8.58 -1.76 -41.80
N MET A 649 -8.37 -2.73 -40.91
CA MET A 649 -8.38 -4.16 -41.21
C MET A 649 -9.77 -4.76 -40.99
N GLN A 650 -10.15 -5.70 -41.85
CA GLN A 650 -11.39 -6.46 -41.73
C GLN A 650 -11.08 -7.95 -41.82
N ILE A 651 -11.33 -8.67 -40.72
CA ILE A 651 -11.06 -10.12 -40.63
C ILE A 651 -12.39 -10.82 -40.41
N MET A 652 -12.67 -11.80 -41.28
CA MET A 652 -13.96 -12.49 -41.32
C MET A 652 -13.86 -13.87 -40.67
N GLY A 653 -14.71 -14.13 -39.68
CA GLY A 653 -14.83 -15.43 -39.05
C GLY A 653 -15.61 -16.44 -39.87
N ARG A 654 -15.71 -17.67 -39.36
CA ARG A 654 -16.45 -18.77 -39.95
C ARG A 654 -17.95 -18.66 -39.63
N PRO A 655 -18.84 -19.21 -40.50
CA PRO A 655 -20.26 -19.28 -40.21
C PRO A 655 -20.55 -20.09 -38.94
N CYS A 656 -21.34 -19.52 -38.02
CA CYS A 656 -21.70 -20.11 -36.74
C CYS A 656 -23.22 -20.11 -36.53
N ASN A 657 -23.71 -20.98 -35.64
CA ASN A 657 -25.15 -21.16 -35.41
C ASN A 657 -25.83 -19.99 -34.69
N ASN A 658 -25.07 -19.05 -34.09
CA ASN A 658 -25.62 -17.85 -33.49
C ASN A 658 -24.66 -16.65 -33.64
N LYS A 659 -25.22 -15.44 -33.61
CA LYS A 659 -24.50 -14.18 -33.78
C LYS A 659 -23.33 -14.02 -32.79
N LYS A 660 -23.53 -14.37 -31.52
CA LYS A 660 -22.51 -14.19 -30.47
C LYS A 660 -21.29 -15.10 -30.71
N GLN A 661 -21.52 -16.32 -31.19
CA GLN A 661 -20.46 -17.27 -31.53
C GLN A 661 -19.72 -16.85 -32.80
N ALA A 662 -20.43 -16.34 -33.81
CA ALA A 662 -19.82 -15.80 -35.03
C ALA A 662 -18.85 -14.64 -34.71
N GLU A 663 -19.24 -13.74 -33.79
CA GLU A 663 -18.39 -12.63 -33.36
C GLU A 663 -17.18 -13.09 -32.53
N LYS A 664 -17.33 -14.14 -31.71
CA LYS A 664 -16.20 -14.74 -30.99
C LYS A 664 -15.21 -15.41 -31.93
N ASP A 665 -15.72 -16.09 -32.95
CA ASP A 665 -14.92 -16.78 -33.97
C ASP A 665 -14.13 -15.77 -34.82
N ALA A 666 -14.78 -14.69 -35.27
CA ALA A 666 -14.11 -13.58 -35.96
C ALA A 666 -13.03 -12.92 -35.08
N ALA A 667 -13.25 -12.82 -33.76
CA ALA A 667 -12.24 -12.33 -32.83
C ALA A 667 -11.05 -13.28 -32.66
N ALA A 668 -11.31 -14.60 -32.69
CA ALA A 668 -10.28 -15.62 -32.60
C ALA A 668 -9.40 -15.66 -33.86
N GLU A 669 -10.01 -15.64 -35.04
CA GLU A 669 -9.28 -15.57 -36.33
C GLU A 669 -8.45 -14.27 -36.44
N ALA A 670 -8.94 -13.15 -35.90
CA ALA A 670 -8.16 -11.92 -35.83
C ALA A 670 -6.98 -11.99 -34.85
N LEU A 671 -7.14 -12.68 -33.71
CA LEU A 671 -6.05 -12.92 -32.78
C LEU A 671 -4.99 -13.84 -33.40
N GLU A 672 -5.42 -14.90 -34.06
CA GLU A 672 -4.55 -15.85 -34.74
C GLU A 672 -3.77 -15.15 -35.86
N TRP A 673 -4.42 -14.33 -36.68
CA TRP A 673 -3.76 -13.51 -37.70
C TRP A 673 -2.70 -12.55 -37.13
N LEU A 674 -3.03 -11.88 -36.02
CA LEU A 674 -2.10 -10.95 -35.34
C LEU A 674 -0.89 -11.68 -34.72
N LEU A 675 -1.06 -12.95 -34.34
CA LEU A 675 -0.04 -13.76 -33.68
C LEU A 675 0.80 -14.58 -34.69
N GLU A 676 0.22 -15.04 -35.81
CA GLU A 676 0.89 -15.86 -36.83
C GLU A 676 1.66 -15.06 -37.89
N GLY A 677 1.44 -13.74 -37.99
CA GLY A 677 2.14 -12.84 -38.93
C GLY A 677 3.68 -12.76 -38.80
N HIS A 678 4.30 -13.50 -37.88
CA HIS A 678 5.75 -13.52 -37.64
C HIS A 678 6.51 -14.66 -38.37
N ARG A 679 5.87 -15.41 -39.28
CA ARG A 679 6.51 -16.56 -39.98
C ARG A 679 6.70 -16.47 -41.51
N ALA A 680 6.38 -15.37 -42.18
CA ALA A 680 6.63 -15.24 -43.63
C ALA A 680 7.63 -14.11 -43.96
N GLY A 681 8.72 -14.46 -44.65
CA GLY A 681 9.92 -13.65 -44.79
C GLY A 681 9.97 -12.56 -45.87
N SER A 682 11.07 -11.81 -45.79
CA SER A 682 11.78 -10.94 -46.75
C SER A 682 11.08 -9.84 -47.56
N ASP A 683 9.79 -9.90 -47.87
CA ASP A 683 9.18 -8.88 -48.75
C ASP A 683 8.44 -7.74 -48.00
N TYR A 684 8.53 -7.72 -46.66
CA TYR A 684 7.74 -6.79 -45.84
C TYR A 684 8.39 -5.40 -45.65
N ILE A 685 9.68 -5.24 -45.99
CA ILE A 685 10.40 -3.97 -45.79
C ILE A 685 9.93 -2.87 -46.77
N GLU A 686 9.47 -3.23 -47.97
CA GLU A 686 8.89 -2.22 -48.89
C GLU A 686 7.49 -1.76 -48.48
N GLN A 687 6.67 -2.61 -47.86
CA GLN A 687 5.32 -2.22 -47.43
C GLN A 687 5.32 -1.40 -46.12
N MET A 688 6.20 -1.68 -45.16
CA MET A 688 6.34 -0.82 -43.96
C MET A 688 6.93 0.56 -44.28
N SER A 689 7.68 0.71 -45.36
CA SER A 689 8.20 2.01 -45.80
C SER A 689 7.10 2.95 -46.34
N GLN A 690 5.96 2.42 -46.80
CA GLN A 690 4.79 3.23 -47.17
C GLN A 690 3.97 3.71 -45.96
N PHE A 691 4.11 3.08 -44.78
CA PHE A 691 3.39 3.48 -43.56
C PHE A 691 4.02 4.67 -42.82
N LEU A 692 5.26 5.05 -43.13
CA LEU A 692 5.95 6.20 -42.50
C LEU A 692 5.77 7.54 -43.26
N LYS A 693 4.97 7.61 -44.33
CA LYS A 693 4.82 8.85 -45.15
C LYS A 693 3.44 9.51 -45.21
N LYS A 694 2.45 9.09 -44.42
CA LYS A 694 1.16 9.80 -44.35
C LYS A 694 0.75 10.13 -42.91
N SER A 695 1.54 10.97 -42.25
CA SER A 695 1.04 11.82 -41.16
C SER A 695 1.68 13.21 -41.25
N LYS A 696 1.38 13.90 -42.35
CA LYS A 696 1.43 15.36 -42.49
C LYS A 696 0.38 15.76 -43.52
N LYS A 697 -0.84 16.05 -43.07
CA LYS A 697 -1.70 17.15 -43.53
C LYS A 697 -3.12 17.04 -42.93
N ALA A 698 -3.58 18.23 -42.51
CA ALA A 698 -4.89 18.64 -41.98
C ALA A 698 -5.14 18.28 -40.51
#